data_AF-A0AB37IMJ3-F1
#
_entry.id   AF-A0AB37IMJ3-F1
#
_cell.length_a   1.000
_cell.length_b   1.000
_cell.length_c   1.000
_cell.angle_alpha   90.00
_cell.angle_beta   90.00
_cell.angle_gamma   90.00
#
_symmetry.space_group_name_H-M   'P 1'
#
loop_
_entity.id
_entity.type
_entity.pdbx_description
1 polymer ?
#
loop_
_entity_poly.entity_id
_entity_poly.type
_entity_poly.pdbx_seq_one_letter_code
_entity_poly.pdbx_strand_id
1 'polypeptide(L)'
;MGQFETAKTIWDYLVSQGWSKTAVAGLLGNMQSESGIIADRWESDIVGNMSGGYGLVQWTPASKYINWANANGLNYKDVISQCKRIEWEVANNQQFYNISMTFQQFKTSNKSPEELANIFIQYYERPANANQPARAQQARYWYQQLNRTKVVDWFNKHRGQITYSMTGSRNGTDGTADCSGSITQAVKDSSGIPYSYLYNTVTLGGYLQRCGYVLVLVGNSNASNLSQLKDEDIVLLSGGSSMADSGGAIGHTGVITGGGKNITSTCYYTQGEKNTAIQELRFDKNYIVANGFHYYEVWRFSGGFNQSSSTGITNDPTPPSFSTNVHYSLRVLGGAWLGEITNFNNSDSNGFSGLPNHQHDMLYIKVDKGTLRYRVHTMTSGWLDWVSKGDPNDMVNGCAGNPGEAIDGVQIYYTTPAGETYSQAYYRSQTTARADWLQTCCDDGTSIVGYDGWAGMFGEPLDRLQIGIAKSNPLFTYSPGVNNGGSFSTNVHYGLRVLGGSWLGEITNFNDVDSNGFSGLPNNQHDMLYIKVDAGTIRYRVHTVKSGWLDWVSKGDPNDMVNGCAGNPGEAIDGVQLYYTTPTGKTLSQAYYRSQTTARAGWLGVCCDDGTSIAGYDGWAGMFGEPLDRLQISIAASNQFFD
;
A
#
# COMPACT_ATOMS: atom_id res chain seq x y z
N MET A 1 12.90 -36.15 1.19
CA MET A 1 12.96 -34.68 1.12
C MET A 1 11.55 -34.17 0.88
N GLY A 2 11.17 -33.03 1.45
CA GLY A 2 9.93 -32.37 1.07
C GLY A 2 10.08 -31.74 -0.32
N GLN A 3 8.94 -31.34 -0.90
CA GLN A 3 8.87 -30.78 -2.25
C GLN A 3 9.77 -29.55 -2.40
N PHE A 4 9.81 -28.66 -1.40
CA PHE A 4 10.64 -27.47 -1.41
C PHE A 4 12.14 -27.81 -1.39
N GLU A 5 12.60 -28.74 -0.55
CA GLU A 5 14.01 -29.11 -0.48
C GLU A 5 14.49 -29.74 -1.79
N THR A 6 13.64 -30.54 -2.44
CA THR A 6 13.94 -31.11 -3.75
C THR A 6 13.97 -30.03 -4.84
N ALA A 7 12.98 -29.13 -4.88
CA ALA A 7 12.96 -28.00 -5.82
C ALA A 7 14.20 -27.09 -5.66
N LYS A 8 14.60 -26.82 -4.40
CA LYS A 8 15.82 -26.06 -4.10
C LYS A 8 17.09 -26.78 -4.56
N THR A 9 17.17 -28.09 -4.36
CA THR A 9 18.32 -28.90 -4.81
C THR A 9 18.46 -28.84 -6.34
N ILE A 10 17.35 -28.98 -7.07
CA ILE A 10 17.29 -28.83 -8.53
C ILE A 10 17.75 -27.43 -8.94
N TRP A 11 17.22 -26.42 -8.26
CA TRP A 11 17.51 -25.02 -8.55
C TRP A 11 18.98 -24.67 -8.39
N ASP A 12 19.54 -24.95 -7.21
CA ASP A 12 20.94 -24.65 -6.91
C ASP A 12 21.87 -25.35 -7.91
N TYR A 13 21.58 -26.61 -8.22
CA TYR A 13 22.35 -27.38 -9.20
C TYR A 13 22.25 -26.77 -10.60
N LEU A 14 21.05 -26.62 -11.18
CA LEU A 14 20.91 -26.18 -12.57
C LEU A 14 21.37 -24.74 -12.78
N VAL A 15 21.13 -23.84 -11.83
CA VAL A 15 21.67 -22.47 -11.87
C VAL A 15 23.21 -22.51 -11.87
N SER A 16 23.83 -23.39 -11.07
CA SER A 16 25.29 -23.58 -11.10
C SER A 16 25.82 -24.11 -12.43
N GLN A 17 24.98 -24.81 -13.20
CA GLN A 17 25.30 -25.30 -14.55
C GLN A 17 24.97 -24.28 -15.66
N GLY A 18 24.70 -23.02 -15.29
CA GLY A 18 24.48 -21.92 -16.23
C GLY A 18 23.06 -21.82 -16.77
N TRP A 19 22.07 -22.47 -16.15
CA TRP A 19 20.67 -22.21 -16.47
C TRP A 19 20.25 -20.83 -15.98
N SER A 20 19.42 -20.14 -16.76
CA SER A 20 18.74 -18.96 -16.25
C SER A 20 17.75 -19.35 -15.16
N LYS A 21 17.59 -18.48 -14.17
CA LYS A 21 16.65 -18.70 -13.05
C LYS A 21 15.20 -18.84 -13.54
N THR A 22 14.82 -18.15 -14.62
CA THR A 22 13.49 -18.29 -15.22
C THR A 22 13.30 -19.62 -15.95
N ALA A 23 14.34 -20.17 -16.59
CA ALA A 23 14.29 -21.49 -17.22
C ALA A 23 14.16 -22.61 -16.18
N VAL A 24 14.92 -22.54 -15.08
CA VAL A 24 14.79 -23.48 -13.97
C VAL A 24 13.38 -23.41 -13.35
N ALA A 25 12.83 -22.21 -13.18
CA ALA A 25 11.46 -22.05 -12.71
C ALA A 25 10.43 -22.69 -13.65
N GLY A 26 10.55 -22.46 -14.96
CA GLY A 26 9.68 -23.07 -15.98
C GLY A 26 9.73 -24.60 -15.94
N LEU A 27 10.93 -25.16 -15.73
CA LEU A 27 11.15 -26.59 -15.52
C LEU A 27 10.46 -27.10 -14.24
N LEU A 28 10.65 -26.43 -13.11
CA LEU A 28 10.05 -26.80 -11.82
C LEU A 28 8.52 -26.77 -11.86
N GLY A 29 7.93 -25.80 -12.56
CA GLY A 29 6.48 -25.76 -12.78
C GLY A 29 5.95 -27.00 -13.52
N ASN A 30 6.72 -27.53 -14.47
CA ASN A 30 6.36 -28.78 -15.14
C ASN A 30 6.58 -29.99 -14.22
N MET A 31 7.74 -30.09 -13.57
CA MET A 31 8.04 -31.18 -12.62
C MET A 31 7.02 -31.29 -11.50
N GLN A 32 6.46 -30.17 -11.03
CA GLN A 32 5.42 -30.18 -10.02
C GLN A 32 4.15 -30.88 -10.50
N SER A 33 3.72 -30.61 -11.73
CA SER A 33 2.54 -31.28 -12.30
C SER A 33 2.82 -32.72 -12.72
N GLU A 34 4.05 -33.04 -13.15
CA GLU A 34 4.44 -34.41 -13.52
C GLU A 34 4.57 -35.34 -12.32
N SER A 35 5.22 -34.88 -11.25
CA SER A 35 5.66 -35.77 -10.16
C SER A 35 5.43 -35.22 -8.76
N GLY A 36 4.91 -34.00 -8.63
CA GLY A 36 4.98 -33.27 -7.36
C GLY A 36 6.42 -32.90 -6.98
N ILE A 37 7.35 -32.85 -7.96
CA ILE A 37 8.80 -32.68 -7.75
C ILE A 37 9.38 -33.82 -6.89
N ILE A 38 8.95 -35.05 -7.18
CA ILE A 38 9.41 -36.25 -6.47
C ILE A 38 10.26 -37.08 -7.44
N ALA A 39 11.56 -37.22 -7.13
CA ALA A 39 12.50 -37.94 -8.00
C ALA A 39 12.21 -39.45 -8.10
N ASP A 40 11.68 -40.09 -7.06
CA ASP A 40 11.33 -41.53 -7.09
C ASP A 40 9.81 -41.74 -7.30
N ARG A 41 9.22 -41.03 -8.28
CA ARG A 41 7.80 -41.13 -8.63
C ARG A 41 7.60 -42.04 -9.84
N TRP A 42 6.84 -43.13 -9.66
CA TRP A 42 6.34 -43.96 -10.75
C TRP A 42 4.96 -43.48 -11.19
N GLU A 43 4.71 -43.50 -12.49
CA GLU A 43 3.38 -43.22 -13.03
C GLU A 43 2.33 -44.13 -12.39
N SER A 44 1.21 -43.54 -11.95
CA SER A 44 0.12 -44.23 -11.25
C SER A 44 0.56 -45.01 -9.99
N ASP A 45 1.73 -44.69 -9.44
CA ASP A 45 2.33 -45.39 -8.29
C ASP A 45 2.58 -46.90 -8.53
N ILE A 46 2.70 -47.32 -9.80
CA ILE A 46 3.00 -48.71 -10.18
C ILE A 46 4.52 -48.91 -10.26
N VAL A 47 5.12 -49.23 -9.11
CA VAL A 47 6.57 -49.43 -8.98
C VAL A 47 7.08 -50.53 -9.90
N GLY A 48 8.11 -50.23 -10.70
CA GLY A 48 8.76 -51.18 -11.60
C GLY A 48 8.15 -51.27 -13.00
N ASN A 49 7.09 -50.50 -13.31
CA ASN A 49 6.53 -50.43 -14.66
C ASN A 49 7.46 -49.67 -15.61
N MET A 50 8.42 -50.38 -16.21
CA MET A 50 9.43 -49.81 -17.12
C MET A 50 8.87 -49.20 -18.41
N SER A 51 7.59 -49.45 -18.71
CA SER A 51 6.87 -48.91 -19.87
C SER A 51 6.14 -47.59 -19.57
N GLY A 52 5.86 -47.29 -18.29
CA GLY A 52 5.23 -46.04 -17.86
C GLY A 52 6.22 -44.90 -17.62
N GLY A 53 5.75 -43.79 -17.07
CA GLY A 53 6.57 -42.64 -16.67
C GLY A 53 7.36 -42.85 -15.37
N TYR A 54 8.55 -42.24 -15.29
CA TYR A 54 9.34 -42.22 -14.06
C TYR A 54 10.04 -40.88 -13.81
N GLY A 55 10.11 -40.48 -12.55
CA GLY A 55 10.95 -39.38 -12.07
C GLY A 55 10.36 -37.98 -12.23
N LEU A 56 11.22 -36.98 -12.09
CA LEU A 56 10.88 -35.56 -11.98
C LEU A 56 10.00 -35.07 -13.14
N VAL A 57 10.31 -35.50 -14.36
CA VAL A 57 9.63 -35.12 -15.62
C VAL A 57 8.92 -36.32 -16.28
N GLN A 58 8.65 -37.37 -15.50
CA GLN A 58 7.96 -38.59 -15.97
C GLN A 58 8.49 -39.12 -17.32
N TRP A 59 9.81 -39.37 -17.43
CA TRP A 59 10.41 -39.93 -18.65
C TRP A 59 9.65 -41.19 -19.08
N THR A 60 9.06 -41.15 -20.27
CA THR A 60 8.19 -42.21 -20.76
C THR A 60 8.69 -42.77 -22.10
N PRO A 61 8.96 -44.08 -22.20
CA PRO A 61 8.98 -45.06 -21.09
C PRO A 61 10.15 -44.83 -20.12
N ALA A 62 9.98 -45.24 -18.86
CA ALA A 62 10.95 -45.09 -17.76
C ALA A 62 12.34 -45.65 -18.09
N SER A 63 12.38 -46.71 -18.91
CA SER A 63 13.61 -47.30 -19.44
C SER A 63 14.54 -46.29 -20.13
N LYS A 64 14.01 -45.23 -20.76
CA LYS A 64 14.83 -44.17 -21.39
C LYS A 64 15.80 -43.51 -20.41
N TYR A 65 15.32 -43.23 -19.20
CA TYR A 65 16.12 -42.59 -18.17
C TYR A 65 16.87 -43.61 -17.32
N ILE A 66 16.19 -44.65 -16.82
CA ILE A 66 16.78 -45.61 -15.87
C ILE A 66 17.97 -46.34 -16.51
N ASN A 67 17.86 -46.75 -17.78
CA ASN A 67 18.98 -47.40 -18.48
C ASN A 67 20.14 -46.43 -18.68
N TRP A 68 19.87 -45.17 -19.01
CA TRP A 68 20.90 -44.15 -19.16
C TRP A 68 21.61 -43.87 -17.83
N ALA A 69 20.88 -43.75 -16.73
CA ALA A 69 21.45 -43.53 -15.40
C ALA A 69 22.37 -44.69 -14.99
N ASN A 70 21.87 -45.93 -15.13
CA ASN A 70 22.65 -47.14 -14.82
C ASN A 70 23.92 -47.24 -15.69
N ALA A 71 23.83 -46.97 -17.00
CA ALA A 71 24.97 -46.99 -17.90
C ALA A 71 26.04 -45.93 -17.58
N ASN A 72 25.65 -44.83 -16.92
CA ASN A 72 26.55 -43.76 -16.48
C ASN A 72 26.97 -43.91 -15.00
N GLY A 73 26.66 -45.04 -14.35
CA GLY A 73 27.02 -45.29 -12.94
C GLY A 73 26.30 -44.36 -11.95
N LEU A 74 25.14 -43.84 -12.33
CA LEU A 74 24.35 -42.90 -11.53
C LEU A 74 23.18 -43.63 -10.85
N ASN A 75 22.88 -43.26 -9.60
CA ASN A 75 21.67 -43.70 -8.92
C ASN A 75 20.45 -43.03 -9.57
N TYR A 76 19.59 -43.81 -10.24
CA TYR A 76 18.44 -43.29 -10.97
C TYR A 76 17.39 -42.60 -10.06
N LYS A 77 17.37 -42.93 -8.76
CA LYS A 77 16.45 -42.31 -7.79
C LYS A 77 16.90 -40.92 -7.32
N ASP A 78 18.15 -40.56 -7.59
CA ASP A 78 18.74 -39.33 -7.09
C ASP A 78 18.33 -38.11 -7.93
N VAL A 79 18.07 -37.00 -7.23
CA VAL A 79 17.63 -35.72 -7.82
C VAL A 79 18.68 -35.18 -8.79
N ILE A 80 19.96 -35.21 -8.41
CA ILE A 80 21.05 -34.67 -9.22
C ILE A 80 21.31 -35.57 -10.44
N SER A 81 21.20 -36.90 -10.31
CA SER A 81 21.23 -37.81 -11.46
C SER A 81 20.18 -37.49 -12.52
N GLN A 82 18.98 -37.10 -12.11
CA GLN A 82 17.90 -36.68 -13.00
C GLN A 82 18.18 -35.30 -13.63
N CYS A 83 18.75 -34.36 -12.88
CA CYS A 83 19.19 -33.08 -13.45
C CYS A 83 20.32 -33.27 -14.48
N LYS A 84 21.26 -34.18 -14.22
CA LYS A 84 22.32 -34.55 -15.18
C LYS A 84 21.75 -35.14 -16.48
N ARG A 85 20.64 -35.88 -16.40
CA ARG A 85 19.94 -36.38 -17.59
C ARG A 85 19.42 -35.23 -18.45
N ILE A 86 18.78 -34.24 -17.84
CA ILE A 86 18.26 -33.06 -18.56
C ILE A 86 19.40 -32.27 -19.21
N GLU A 87 20.51 -32.07 -18.50
CA GLU A 87 21.72 -31.44 -19.06
C GLU A 87 22.28 -32.23 -20.24
N TRP A 88 22.31 -33.55 -20.14
CA TRP A 88 22.70 -34.41 -21.26
C TRP A 88 21.75 -34.27 -22.45
N GLU A 89 20.43 -34.15 -22.22
CA GLU A 89 19.44 -33.93 -23.28
C GLU A 89 19.61 -32.56 -23.96
N VAL A 90 19.92 -31.51 -23.19
CA VAL A 90 20.30 -30.20 -23.73
C VAL A 90 21.53 -30.32 -24.63
N ALA A 91 22.59 -30.96 -24.15
CA ALA A 91 23.86 -31.08 -24.88
C ALA A 91 23.78 -31.96 -26.13
N ASN A 92 22.85 -32.92 -26.16
CA ASN A 92 22.71 -33.91 -27.26
C ASN A 92 21.46 -33.68 -28.12
N ASN A 93 20.80 -32.53 -27.95
CA ASN A 93 19.57 -32.15 -28.66
C ASN A 93 18.50 -33.26 -28.64
N GLN A 94 18.31 -33.87 -27.47
CA GLN A 94 17.35 -34.93 -27.23
C GLN A 94 16.10 -34.38 -26.55
N GLN A 95 14.98 -35.09 -26.72
CA GLN A 95 13.69 -34.87 -26.05
C GLN A 95 12.98 -33.55 -26.38
N PHE A 96 13.66 -32.43 -26.63
CA PHE A 96 13.07 -31.12 -26.92
C PHE A 96 12.91 -30.88 -28.43
N TYR A 97 11.67 -30.71 -28.92
CA TYR A 97 11.38 -30.50 -30.34
C TYR A 97 10.60 -29.21 -30.59
N ASN A 98 11.29 -28.10 -30.87
CA ASN A 98 10.71 -26.80 -31.21
C ASN A 98 11.44 -26.22 -32.44
N ILE A 99 10.68 -25.65 -33.38
CA ILE A 99 11.20 -25.12 -34.66
C ILE A 99 11.93 -23.77 -34.50
N SER A 100 11.53 -22.98 -33.50
CA SER A 100 11.98 -21.59 -33.27
C SER A 100 12.98 -21.42 -32.12
N MET A 101 13.10 -22.43 -31.25
CA MET A 101 13.95 -22.39 -30.06
C MET A 101 14.61 -23.74 -29.83
N THR A 102 15.93 -23.78 -29.68
CA THR A 102 16.66 -25.00 -29.29
C THR A 102 16.61 -25.21 -27.77
N PHE A 103 16.89 -26.43 -27.30
CA PHE A 103 16.92 -26.67 -25.85
C PHE A 103 18.03 -25.86 -25.15
N GLN A 104 19.15 -25.62 -25.83
CA GLN A 104 20.21 -24.75 -25.34
C GLN A 104 19.75 -23.29 -25.21
N GLN A 105 18.94 -22.79 -26.16
CA GLN A 105 18.33 -21.45 -26.07
C GLN A 105 17.29 -21.37 -24.96
N PHE A 106 16.53 -22.44 -24.73
CA PHE A 106 15.62 -22.54 -23.59
C PHE A 106 16.38 -22.40 -22.26
N LYS A 107 17.48 -23.17 -22.09
CA LYS A 107 18.33 -23.19 -20.89
C LYS A 107 18.80 -21.79 -20.47
N THR A 108 19.13 -20.92 -21.44
CA THR A 108 19.67 -19.58 -21.18
C THR A 108 18.68 -18.44 -21.39
N SER A 109 17.42 -18.74 -21.70
CA SER A 109 16.39 -17.75 -22.02
C SER A 109 16.06 -16.84 -20.83
N ASN A 110 15.81 -15.56 -21.10
CA ASN A 110 15.33 -14.57 -20.12
C ASN A 110 13.82 -14.32 -20.21
N LYS A 111 13.09 -15.13 -20.98
CA LYS A 111 11.62 -15.13 -21.02
C LYS A 111 11.01 -15.38 -19.65
N SER A 112 9.74 -15.05 -19.49
CA SER A 112 9.06 -15.23 -18.20
C SER A 112 9.02 -16.72 -17.79
N PRO A 113 8.97 -17.04 -16.48
CA PRO A 113 8.75 -18.40 -16.01
C PRO A 113 7.51 -19.08 -16.63
N GLU A 114 6.42 -18.33 -16.85
CA GLU A 114 5.19 -18.80 -17.48
C GLU A 114 5.41 -19.17 -18.95
N GLU A 115 6.05 -18.28 -19.73
CA GLU A 115 6.38 -18.55 -21.13
C GLU A 115 7.25 -19.81 -21.23
N LEU A 116 8.27 -19.94 -20.38
CA LEU A 116 9.17 -21.09 -20.39
C LEU A 116 8.46 -22.36 -19.90
N ALA A 117 7.55 -22.28 -18.93
CA ALA A 117 6.74 -23.43 -18.54
C ALA A 117 5.88 -23.94 -19.70
N ASN A 118 5.25 -23.01 -20.44
CA ASN A 118 4.41 -23.31 -21.60
C ASN A 118 5.22 -23.89 -22.77
N ILE A 119 6.40 -23.33 -23.04
CA ILE A 119 7.34 -23.88 -24.02
C ILE A 119 7.77 -25.30 -23.62
N PHE A 120 8.07 -25.53 -22.34
CA PHE A 120 8.53 -26.83 -21.88
C PHE A 120 7.44 -27.91 -21.97
N ILE A 121 6.19 -27.64 -21.54
CA ILE A 121 5.10 -28.62 -21.71
C ILE A 121 4.86 -28.93 -23.20
N GLN A 122 4.90 -27.91 -24.06
CA GLN A 122 4.57 -28.09 -25.48
C GLN A 122 5.66 -28.83 -26.26
N TYR A 123 6.93 -28.65 -25.89
CA TYR A 123 8.05 -29.08 -26.72
C TYR A 123 9.01 -30.05 -26.05
N TYR A 124 8.99 -30.21 -24.73
CA TYR A 124 9.71 -31.27 -24.02
C TYR A 124 8.78 -32.39 -23.56
N GLU A 125 7.74 -32.06 -22.78
CA GLU A 125 6.84 -33.06 -22.18
C GLU A 125 5.93 -33.69 -23.23
N ARG A 126 5.30 -32.86 -24.07
CA ARG A 126 4.33 -33.28 -25.11
C ARG A 126 3.29 -34.28 -24.59
N PRO A 127 2.57 -33.98 -23.49
CA PRO A 127 1.53 -34.86 -23.00
C PRO A 127 0.36 -34.92 -23.99
N ALA A 128 -0.52 -35.92 -23.83
CA ALA A 128 -1.74 -36.03 -24.63
C ALA A 128 -2.63 -34.78 -24.53
N ASN A 129 -2.67 -34.13 -23.35
CA ASN A 129 -3.31 -32.84 -23.15
C ASN A 129 -2.26 -31.77 -22.81
N ALA A 130 -1.91 -30.93 -23.79
CA ALA A 130 -0.97 -29.83 -23.61
C ALA A 130 -1.56 -28.59 -22.92
N ASN A 131 -2.90 -28.49 -22.78
CA ASN A 131 -3.55 -27.35 -22.12
C ASN A 131 -3.57 -27.53 -20.59
N GLN A 132 -2.44 -27.24 -19.94
CA GLN A 132 -2.29 -27.35 -18.47
C GLN A 132 -1.75 -26.03 -17.87
N PRO A 133 -2.58 -24.96 -17.81
CA PRO A 133 -2.13 -23.62 -17.43
C PRO A 133 -1.61 -23.52 -15.98
N ALA A 134 -1.94 -24.48 -15.11
CA ALA A 134 -1.43 -24.55 -13.74
C ALA A 134 0.12 -24.58 -13.69
N ARG A 135 0.78 -25.16 -14.69
CA ARG A 135 2.25 -25.26 -14.76
C ARG A 135 2.93 -23.89 -14.86
N ALA A 136 2.31 -22.96 -15.57
CA ALA A 136 2.78 -21.57 -15.64
C ALA A 136 2.68 -20.88 -14.28
N GLN A 137 1.57 -21.06 -13.55
CA GLN A 137 1.39 -20.52 -12.20
C GLN A 137 2.39 -21.13 -11.21
N GLN A 138 2.63 -22.44 -11.29
CA GLN A 138 3.62 -23.16 -10.49
C GLN A 138 5.04 -22.67 -10.79
N ALA A 139 5.38 -22.42 -12.06
CA ALA A 139 6.68 -21.85 -12.43
C ALA A 139 6.89 -20.46 -11.82
N ARG A 140 5.88 -19.57 -11.87
CA ARG A 140 5.94 -18.27 -11.20
C ARG A 140 6.17 -18.42 -9.70
N TYR A 141 5.44 -19.33 -9.06
CA TYR A 141 5.59 -19.63 -7.64
C TYR A 141 7.05 -20.02 -7.31
N TRP A 142 7.62 -21.02 -7.98
CA TRP A 142 8.99 -21.48 -7.70
C TRP A 142 10.05 -20.41 -7.98
N TYR A 143 9.87 -19.61 -9.03
CA TYR A 143 10.74 -18.47 -9.30
C TYR A 143 10.80 -17.52 -8.11
N GLN A 144 9.63 -17.16 -7.54
CA GLN A 144 9.55 -16.26 -6.39
C GLN A 144 10.16 -16.88 -5.13
N GLN A 145 9.92 -18.16 -4.89
CA GLN A 145 10.40 -18.84 -3.69
C GLN A 145 11.93 -19.05 -3.70
N LEU A 146 12.52 -19.38 -4.85
CA LEU A 146 13.92 -19.81 -4.94
C LEU A 146 14.88 -18.73 -5.44
N ASN A 147 14.38 -17.68 -6.09
CA ASN A 147 15.18 -16.52 -6.51
C ASN A 147 15.25 -15.40 -5.45
N ARG A 148 14.88 -15.69 -4.20
CA ARG A 148 14.82 -14.67 -3.15
C ARG A 148 16.21 -14.43 -2.52
N THR A 149 16.63 -13.18 -2.42
CA THR A 149 17.70 -12.75 -1.49
C THR A 149 17.15 -12.85 -0.06
N LYS A 150 17.87 -13.49 0.87
CA LYS A 150 17.42 -13.64 2.26
C LYS A 150 17.91 -12.51 3.15
N VAL A 151 17.26 -12.32 4.29
CA VAL A 151 17.69 -11.28 5.26
C VAL A 151 19.04 -11.65 5.87
N VAL A 152 19.26 -12.93 6.15
CA VAL A 152 20.55 -13.41 6.70
C VAL A 152 21.73 -13.19 5.75
N ASP A 153 21.49 -13.12 4.43
CA ASP A 153 22.56 -12.95 3.44
C ASP A 153 23.30 -11.62 3.63
N TRP A 154 22.57 -10.58 4.03
CA TRP A 154 23.18 -9.29 4.37
C TRP A 154 24.15 -9.43 5.54
N PHE A 155 23.75 -10.13 6.61
CA PHE A 155 24.60 -10.33 7.79
C PHE A 155 25.82 -11.18 7.48
N ASN A 156 25.66 -12.23 6.67
CA ASN A 156 26.76 -13.09 6.26
C ASN A 156 27.78 -12.32 5.42
N LYS A 157 27.32 -11.47 4.49
CA LYS A 157 28.18 -10.65 3.64
C LYS A 157 28.99 -9.61 4.43
N HIS A 158 28.43 -9.06 5.51
CA HIS A 158 29.04 -7.96 6.27
C HIS A 158 29.73 -8.41 7.57
N ARG A 159 29.74 -9.71 7.86
CA ARG A 159 30.41 -10.26 9.06
C ARG A 159 31.90 -9.91 9.02
N GLY A 160 32.44 -9.43 10.15
CA GLY A 160 33.83 -8.97 10.24
C GLY A 160 34.12 -7.61 9.60
N GLN A 161 33.08 -6.85 9.21
CA GLN A 161 33.23 -5.54 8.56
C GLN A 161 32.44 -4.41 9.25
N ILE A 162 31.53 -4.73 10.18
CA ILE A 162 30.61 -3.76 10.79
C ILE A 162 30.99 -3.47 12.24
N THR A 163 31.07 -2.19 12.58
CA THR A 163 31.19 -1.68 13.96
C THR A 163 29.82 -1.19 14.44
N TYR A 164 29.46 -1.46 15.70
CA TYR A 164 28.16 -1.07 16.22
C TYR A 164 28.09 0.45 16.38
N SER A 165 27.07 1.10 15.82
CA SER A 165 26.83 2.53 16.02
C SER A 165 25.35 2.89 15.79
N MET A 166 24.79 3.65 16.72
CA MET A 166 23.46 4.26 16.58
C MET A 166 23.49 5.66 15.94
N THR A 167 24.68 6.24 15.73
CA THR A 167 24.86 7.61 15.21
C THR A 167 25.57 7.67 13.87
N GLY A 168 26.19 6.56 13.43
CA GLY A 168 26.74 6.42 12.08
C GLY A 168 25.64 6.10 11.06
N SER A 169 25.99 5.45 9.95
CA SER A 169 25.02 5.16 8.89
C SER A 169 23.88 4.24 9.31
N ARG A 170 24.03 3.46 10.39
CA ARG A 170 23.08 2.45 10.91
C ARG A 170 22.76 1.29 9.96
N ASN A 171 23.02 1.41 8.67
CA ASN A 171 22.72 0.44 7.60
C ASN A 171 23.96 -0.22 6.98
N GLY A 172 25.15 0.06 7.51
CA GLY A 172 26.41 -0.54 7.08
C GLY A 172 27.12 0.18 5.93
N THR A 173 26.56 1.26 5.39
CA THR A 173 27.14 1.96 4.22
C THR A 173 28.48 2.64 4.51
N ASP A 174 28.74 3.00 5.78
CA ASP A 174 30.01 3.56 6.26
C ASP A 174 30.83 2.57 7.11
N GLY A 175 30.48 1.29 7.10
CA GLY A 175 31.08 0.28 7.98
C GLY A 175 30.52 0.29 9.42
N THR A 176 29.48 1.08 9.68
CA THR A 176 28.77 1.08 10.97
C THR A 176 27.30 0.73 10.81
N ALA A 177 26.74 -0.01 11.78
CA ALA A 177 25.31 -0.30 11.79
C ALA A 177 24.79 -0.50 13.23
N ASP A 178 23.48 -0.45 13.41
CA ASP A 178 22.81 -0.95 14.61
C ASP A 178 21.81 -2.07 14.25
N CYS A 179 21.18 -2.67 15.27
CA CYS A 179 20.32 -3.84 15.08
C CYS A 179 19.15 -3.58 14.11
N SER A 180 18.45 -2.46 14.27
CA SER A 180 17.24 -2.16 13.49
C SER A 180 17.55 -1.55 12.13
N GLY A 181 18.61 -0.75 11.99
CA GLY A 181 19.07 -0.24 10.70
C GLY A 181 19.62 -1.34 9.80
N SER A 182 20.36 -2.31 10.36
CA SER A 182 20.82 -3.48 9.59
C SER A 182 19.70 -4.41 9.15
N ILE A 183 18.70 -4.70 10.01
CA ILE A 183 17.51 -5.46 9.59
C ILE A 183 16.73 -4.69 8.52
N THR A 184 16.56 -3.37 8.66
CA THR A 184 15.89 -2.54 7.65
C THR A 184 16.57 -2.67 6.27
N GLN A 185 17.89 -2.54 6.23
CA GLN A 185 18.66 -2.67 5.00
C GLN A 185 18.61 -4.09 4.43
N ALA A 186 18.79 -5.11 5.28
CA ALA A 186 18.74 -6.50 4.89
C ALA A 186 17.36 -6.89 4.32
N VAL A 187 16.28 -6.39 4.93
CA VAL A 187 14.92 -6.59 4.43
C VAL A 187 14.74 -5.92 3.07
N LYS A 188 15.19 -4.67 2.88
CA LYS A 188 15.17 -3.98 1.58
C LYS A 188 15.93 -4.75 0.49
N ASP A 189 17.10 -5.28 0.82
CA ASP A 189 17.89 -6.08 -0.12
C ASP A 189 17.24 -7.45 -0.41
N SER A 190 16.49 -7.99 0.56
CA SER A 190 15.77 -9.25 0.45
C SER A 190 14.46 -9.15 -0.34
N SER A 191 13.75 -8.03 -0.22
CA SER A 191 12.39 -7.82 -0.75
C SER A 191 12.38 -6.95 -2.01
N GLY A 192 13.41 -6.12 -2.21
CA GLY A 192 13.45 -5.08 -3.25
C GLY A 192 12.57 -3.86 -2.92
N ILE A 193 11.87 -3.85 -1.79
CA ILE A 193 10.99 -2.75 -1.38
C ILE A 193 11.85 -1.69 -0.68
N PRO A 194 11.79 -0.42 -1.10
CA PRO A 194 12.54 0.65 -0.44
C PRO A 194 12.01 0.92 0.98
N TYR A 195 12.90 1.32 1.90
CA TYR A 195 12.54 1.90 3.20
C TYR A 195 12.46 3.42 3.11
N SER A 196 11.58 4.03 3.90
CA SER A 196 11.41 5.50 3.92
C SER A 196 12.47 6.19 4.78
N TYR A 197 12.91 5.51 5.84
CA TYR A 197 13.99 5.88 6.74
C TYR A 197 14.52 4.60 7.40
N LEU A 198 15.62 4.69 8.18
CA LEU A 198 16.11 3.55 8.93
C LEU A 198 15.29 3.36 10.21
N TYR A 199 14.44 2.35 10.21
CA TYR A 199 13.51 2.08 11.30
C TYR A 199 14.24 1.76 12.60
N ASN A 200 13.56 2.03 13.72
CA ASN A 200 13.91 1.52 15.05
C ASN A 200 13.00 0.33 15.39
N THR A 201 13.23 -0.35 16.51
CA THR A 201 12.44 -1.52 16.91
C THR A 201 10.96 -1.24 17.13
N VAL A 202 10.60 0.00 17.49
CA VAL A 202 9.20 0.43 17.68
C VAL A 202 8.44 0.42 16.34
N THR A 203 9.09 0.88 15.27
CA THR A 203 8.44 1.12 13.96
C THR A 203 8.75 0.03 12.92
N LEU A 204 9.72 -0.85 13.18
CA LEU A 204 10.17 -1.86 12.23
C LEU A 204 9.08 -2.87 11.84
N GLY A 205 8.17 -3.23 12.75
CA GLY A 205 7.07 -4.18 12.47
C GLY A 205 6.22 -3.79 11.26
N GLY A 206 5.89 -2.50 11.11
CA GLY A 206 5.14 -2.00 9.95
C GLY A 206 5.88 -2.17 8.63
N TYR A 207 7.20 -1.93 8.63
CA TYR A 207 8.04 -2.16 7.45
C TYR A 207 8.16 -3.65 7.10
N LEU A 208 8.26 -4.53 8.11
CA LEU A 208 8.24 -5.98 7.90
C LEU A 208 6.93 -6.43 7.24
N GLN A 209 5.80 -5.92 7.70
CA GLN A 209 4.49 -6.22 7.09
C GLN A 209 4.42 -5.79 5.62
N ARG A 210 4.89 -4.59 5.30
CA ARG A 210 5.00 -4.11 3.91
C ARG A 210 5.86 -5.03 3.05
N CYS A 211 6.88 -5.65 3.65
CA CYS A 211 7.79 -6.57 2.97
C CYS A 211 7.32 -8.04 2.95
N GLY A 212 6.06 -8.31 3.27
CA GLY A 212 5.47 -9.65 3.19
C GLY A 212 5.76 -10.55 4.39
N TYR A 213 6.14 -9.96 5.52
CA TYR A 213 6.21 -10.66 6.80
C TYR A 213 4.88 -10.57 7.53
N VAL A 214 4.54 -11.60 8.29
CA VAL A 214 3.36 -11.62 9.15
C VAL A 214 3.79 -11.91 10.58
N LEU A 215 3.13 -11.25 11.53
CA LEU A 215 3.31 -11.55 12.95
C LEU A 215 2.75 -12.93 13.24
N VAL A 216 3.61 -13.89 13.55
CA VAL A 216 3.22 -15.29 13.79
C VAL A 216 3.21 -15.65 15.26
N LEU A 217 4.00 -14.95 16.08
CA LEU A 217 4.10 -15.22 17.51
C LEU A 217 4.31 -13.92 18.28
N VAL A 218 3.69 -13.85 19.45
CA VAL A 218 3.98 -12.87 20.49
C VAL A 218 4.36 -13.64 21.74
N GLY A 219 5.38 -13.18 22.45
CA GLY A 219 5.81 -13.81 23.69
C GLY A 219 6.34 -12.82 24.71
N ASN A 220 6.71 -13.36 25.87
CA ASN A 220 7.18 -12.61 27.02
C ASN A 220 8.35 -13.33 27.69
N SER A 221 8.83 -12.81 28.82
CA SER A 221 9.97 -13.36 29.57
C SER A 221 9.85 -14.84 29.99
N ASN A 222 8.66 -15.45 29.90
CA ASN A 222 8.50 -16.89 30.12
C ASN A 222 9.03 -17.75 28.98
N ALA A 223 9.19 -17.19 27.77
CA ALA A 223 9.80 -17.83 26.60
C ALA A 223 9.17 -19.19 26.22
N SER A 224 7.87 -19.37 26.48
CA SER A 224 7.18 -20.66 26.35
C SER A 224 6.99 -21.14 24.91
N ASN A 225 7.10 -20.24 23.93
CA ASN A 225 6.83 -20.52 22.51
C ASN A 225 8.07 -20.47 21.61
N LEU A 226 9.29 -20.40 22.17
CA LEU A 226 10.53 -20.33 21.37
C LEU A 226 10.79 -21.58 20.51
N SER A 227 10.21 -22.73 20.84
CA SER A 227 10.29 -23.94 20.01
C SER A 227 9.61 -23.79 18.64
N GLN A 228 8.80 -22.74 18.44
CA GLN A 228 8.07 -22.47 17.20
C GLN A 228 8.86 -21.59 16.22
N LEU A 229 10.03 -21.10 16.62
CA LEU A 229 10.91 -20.29 15.77
C LEU A 229 11.47 -21.11 14.61
N LYS A 230 11.61 -20.45 13.47
CA LYS A 230 12.21 -20.98 12.26
C LYS A 230 13.31 -20.06 11.78
N ASP A 231 14.27 -20.60 11.05
CA ASP A 231 15.26 -19.77 10.35
C ASP A 231 14.54 -18.76 9.43
N GLU A 232 15.11 -17.56 9.31
CA GLU A 232 14.55 -16.39 8.62
C GLU A 232 13.41 -15.66 9.34
N ASP A 233 12.95 -16.13 10.50
CA ASP A 233 12.07 -15.32 11.34
C ASP A 233 12.83 -14.08 11.83
N ILE A 234 12.20 -12.91 11.76
CA ILE A 234 12.73 -11.69 12.37
C ILE A 234 12.09 -11.52 13.72
N VAL A 235 12.90 -11.33 14.75
CA VAL A 235 12.40 -11.10 16.11
C VAL A 235 12.59 -9.63 16.48
N LEU A 236 11.54 -9.02 17.01
CA LEU A 236 11.59 -7.72 17.66
C LEU A 236 11.49 -7.94 19.18
N LEU A 237 12.34 -7.28 19.95
CA LEU A 237 12.49 -7.45 21.41
C LEU A 237 12.30 -6.10 22.11
N SER A 238 11.61 -6.12 23.24
CA SER A 238 11.36 -4.96 24.09
C SER A 238 11.61 -5.27 25.56
N GLY A 239 12.27 -4.35 26.24
CA GLY A 239 12.41 -4.33 27.69
C GLY A 239 11.13 -3.94 28.43
N GLY A 240 10.11 -3.45 27.73
CA GLY A 240 8.81 -3.13 28.32
C GLY A 240 7.74 -4.19 28.08
N SER A 241 6.50 -3.81 28.31
CA SER A 241 5.33 -4.68 28.20
C SER A 241 4.82 -4.86 26.77
N SER A 242 5.30 -4.02 25.84
CA SER A 242 4.92 -4.04 24.43
C SER A 242 6.07 -3.57 23.51
N MET A 243 5.93 -3.69 22.19
CA MET A 243 6.89 -3.10 21.24
C MET A 243 6.94 -1.57 21.28
N ALA A 244 5.89 -0.88 21.76
CA ALA A 244 5.89 0.58 21.93
C ALA A 244 6.96 1.04 22.92
N ASP A 245 7.30 0.17 23.88
CA ASP A 245 8.32 0.44 24.90
C ASP A 245 9.75 0.14 24.40
N SER A 246 9.94 -0.33 23.16
CA SER A 246 11.26 -0.76 22.67
C SER A 246 12.18 0.39 22.22
N GLY A 247 11.85 1.63 22.54
CA GLY A 247 12.63 2.80 22.11
C GLY A 247 14.05 2.83 22.71
N GLY A 248 15.04 3.27 21.93
CA GLY A 248 16.40 3.45 22.41
C GLY A 248 17.10 2.15 22.79
N ALA A 249 17.79 2.14 23.93
CA ALA A 249 18.65 1.01 24.35
C ALA A 249 17.90 -0.22 24.89
N ILE A 250 16.58 -0.12 25.10
CA ILE A 250 15.75 -1.20 25.65
C ILE A 250 15.04 -2.01 24.55
N GLY A 251 15.30 -1.71 23.28
CA GLY A 251 14.86 -2.49 22.12
C GLY A 251 15.99 -3.29 21.48
N HIS A 252 15.66 -4.43 20.90
CA HIS A 252 16.58 -5.18 20.05
C HIS A 252 15.88 -5.90 18.90
N THR A 253 16.61 -6.25 17.85
CA THR A 253 16.07 -7.06 16.77
C THR A 253 17.16 -7.87 16.08
N GLY A 254 16.78 -9.00 15.48
CA GLY A 254 17.68 -9.84 14.69
C GLY A 254 16.89 -10.86 13.88
N VAL A 255 17.60 -11.61 13.05
CA VAL A 255 17.05 -12.72 12.26
C VAL A 255 17.44 -14.05 12.88
N ILE A 256 16.50 -15.00 12.92
CA ILE A 256 16.71 -16.33 13.49
C ILE A 256 17.49 -17.20 12.51
N THR A 257 18.46 -17.94 13.07
CA THR A 257 19.35 -18.86 12.35
C THR A 257 19.61 -20.13 13.16
N GLY A 258 20.39 -21.07 12.60
CA GLY A 258 20.86 -22.27 13.32
C GLY A 258 19.77 -23.31 13.57
N GLY A 259 18.76 -23.39 12.72
CA GLY A 259 17.61 -24.28 12.87
C GLY A 259 16.61 -23.78 13.93
N GLY A 260 16.36 -22.48 13.97
CA GLY A 260 15.42 -21.86 14.92
C GLY A 260 16.01 -21.57 16.30
N LYS A 261 17.34 -21.55 16.42
CA LYS A 261 18.04 -21.64 17.72
C LYS A 261 18.89 -20.43 18.06
N ASN A 262 19.35 -19.69 17.07
CA ASN A 262 20.24 -18.56 17.24
C ASN A 262 19.57 -17.30 16.73
N ILE A 263 19.98 -16.15 17.26
CA ILE A 263 19.65 -14.84 16.72
C ILE A 263 20.94 -14.25 16.13
N THR A 264 20.90 -13.93 14.84
CA THR A 264 21.94 -13.16 14.16
C THR A 264 21.54 -11.69 14.14
N SER A 265 22.38 -10.83 14.71
CA SER A 265 22.08 -9.39 14.84
C SER A 265 23.34 -8.55 14.86
N THR A 266 23.20 -7.27 14.49
CA THR A 266 24.18 -6.22 14.77
C THR A 266 23.97 -5.71 16.19
N CYS A 267 24.86 -6.06 17.13
CA CYS A 267 24.71 -5.77 18.54
C CYS A 267 25.99 -5.26 19.22
N TYR A 268 25.84 -4.75 20.43
CA TYR A 268 26.95 -4.22 21.25
C TYR A 268 27.62 -5.28 22.13
N TYR A 269 27.47 -6.57 21.80
CA TYR A 269 27.94 -7.68 22.63
C TYR A 269 29.46 -7.63 22.90
N THR A 270 30.24 -7.20 21.91
CA THR A 270 31.70 -7.01 22.00
C THR A 270 32.10 -5.61 22.51
N GLN A 271 31.17 -4.90 23.14
CA GLN A 271 31.40 -3.56 23.71
C GLN A 271 31.91 -2.52 22.70
N GLY A 272 31.45 -2.62 21.44
CA GLY A 272 31.76 -1.65 20.39
C GLY A 272 33.12 -1.87 19.72
N GLU A 273 33.77 -3.02 19.93
CA GLU A 273 34.97 -3.39 19.20
C GLU A 273 34.78 -3.25 17.68
N LYS A 274 35.81 -2.71 17.02
CA LYS A 274 35.77 -2.42 15.60
C LYS A 274 35.54 -3.70 14.79
N ASN A 275 34.58 -3.65 13.87
CA ASN A 275 34.25 -4.71 12.91
C ASN A 275 33.70 -6.02 13.50
N THR A 276 33.31 -6.03 14.78
CA THR A 276 32.81 -7.24 15.46
C THR A 276 31.32 -7.18 15.80
N ALA A 277 30.55 -6.23 15.25
CA ALA A 277 29.17 -5.99 15.70
C ALA A 277 28.16 -7.09 15.30
N ILE A 278 28.39 -7.80 14.20
CA ILE A 278 27.50 -8.88 13.77
C ILE A 278 27.83 -10.14 14.57
N GLN A 279 26.91 -10.54 15.43
CA GLN A 279 27.03 -11.71 16.30
C GLN A 279 25.91 -12.70 16.01
N GLU A 280 26.20 -13.97 16.26
CA GLU A 280 25.22 -15.05 16.25
C GLU A 280 25.20 -15.66 17.65
N LEU A 281 24.12 -15.41 18.38
CA LEU A 281 24.00 -15.77 19.78
C LEU A 281 22.87 -16.77 19.98
N ARG A 282 23.01 -17.67 20.96
CA ARG A 282 21.95 -18.59 21.33
C ARG A 282 20.71 -17.79 21.75
N PHE A 283 19.57 -18.02 21.09
CA PHE A 283 18.31 -17.37 21.42
C PHE A 283 17.44 -18.34 22.23
N ASP A 284 17.47 -18.15 23.54
CA ASP A 284 16.71 -18.94 24.52
C ASP A 284 16.19 -18.05 25.66
N LYS A 285 15.54 -18.66 26.66
CA LYS A 285 15.01 -17.95 27.82
C LYS A 285 16.09 -17.15 28.56
N ASN A 286 17.31 -17.67 28.66
CA ASN A 286 18.39 -16.98 29.36
C ASN A 286 18.81 -15.73 28.60
N TYR A 287 18.87 -15.80 27.26
CA TYR A 287 19.10 -14.61 26.44
C TYR A 287 18.04 -13.53 26.71
N ILE A 288 16.75 -13.90 26.71
CA ILE A 288 15.65 -12.95 26.93
C ILE A 288 15.75 -12.29 28.32
N VAL A 289 15.90 -13.10 29.38
CA VAL A 289 15.91 -12.61 30.76
C VAL A 289 17.19 -11.84 31.08
N ALA A 290 18.36 -12.32 30.67
CA ALA A 290 19.64 -11.68 30.99
C ALA A 290 19.81 -10.32 30.31
N ASN A 291 19.15 -10.11 29.16
CA ASN A 291 19.14 -8.84 28.46
C ASN A 291 17.92 -7.97 28.83
N GLY A 292 17.13 -8.36 29.84
CA GLY A 292 16.03 -7.54 30.37
C GLY A 292 14.82 -7.44 29.45
N PHE A 293 14.63 -8.36 28.51
CA PHE A 293 13.47 -8.34 27.62
C PHE A 293 12.23 -8.94 28.31
N HIS A 294 11.11 -8.27 28.15
CA HIS A 294 9.83 -8.65 28.76
C HIS A 294 8.74 -8.93 27.72
N TYR A 295 8.92 -8.46 26.49
CA TYR A 295 8.01 -8.67 25.38
C TYR A 295 8.78 -8.89 24.07
N TYR A 296 8.28 -9.79 23.21
CA TYR A 296 8.82 -9.98 21.87
C TYR A 296 7.76 -10.37 20.84
N GLU A 297 8.05 -10.01 19.60
CA GLU A 297 7.27 -10.35 18.42
C GLU A 297 8.12 -11.15 17.44
N VAL A 298 7.51 -12.14 16.78
CA VAL A 298 8.16 -12.95 15.75
C VAL A 298 7.45 -12.75 14.43
N TRP A 299 8.19 -12.23 13.46
CA TRP A 299 7.74 -11.89 12.13
C TRP A 299 8.29 -12.91 11.14
N ARG A 300 7.40 -13.65 10.49
CA ARG A 300 7.76 -14.69 9.54
C ARG A 300 7.38 -14.28 8.15
N PHE A 301 8.28 -14.51 7.19
CA PHE A 301 7.90 -14.36 5.80
C PHE A 301 6.90 -15.42 5.38
N SER A 302 5.72 -15.00 4.92
CA SER A 302 4.63 -15.91 4.54
C SER A 302 4.55 -16.20 3.05
N GLY A 303 5.50 -15.73 2.24
CA GLY A 303 5.61 -16.11 0.83
C GLY A 303 4.55 -15.52 -0.10
N GLY A 304 3.69 -14.61 0.40
CA GLY A 304 2.69 -13.93 -0.40
C GLY A 304 2.87 -12.42 -0.35
N PHE A 305 3.19 -11.80 -1.49
CA PHE A 305 2.50 -10.56 -1.81
C PHE A 305 1.04 -10.97 -1.97
N ASN A 306 0.18 -10.70 -0.99
CA ASN A 306 -1.25 -10.97 -1.13
C ASN A 306 -1.84 -10.00 -2.17
N GLN A 307 -1.66 -10.34 -3.45
CA GLN A 307 -2.73 -10.26 -4.41
C GLN A 307 -3.68 -11.42 -4.10
N SER A 308 -4.79 -11.12 -3.42
CA SER A 308 -5.96 -12.00 -3.52
C SER A 308 -6.62 -11.75 -4.87
N SER A 309 -6.96 -12.85 -5.53
CA SER A 309 -7.49 -12.99 -6.88
C SER A 309 -8.65 -12.05 -7.23
N SER A 310 -8.48 -11.28 -8.31
CA SER A 310 -9.54 -11.10 -9.30
C SER A 310 -9.00 -11.46 -10.68
N THR A 311 -9.79 -12.22 -11.42
CA THR A 311 -9.49 -12.75 -12.75
C THR A 311 -9.08 -11.66 -13.74
N GLY A 312 -8.09 -11.98 -14.57
CA GLY A 312 -7.22 -10.99 -15.22
C GLY A 312 -7.89 -9.96 -16.11
N ILE A 313 -7.27 -8.77 -16.15
CA ILE A 313 -7.27 -7.84 -17.27
C ILE A 313 -5.87 -7.22 -17.36
N THR A 314 -5.33 -7.21 -18.57
CA THR A 314 -4.10 -6.54 -18.97
C THR A 314 -4.20 -5.03 -18.71
N ASN A 315 -3.20 -4.44 -18.06
CA ASN A 315 -3.10 -2.99 -17.87
C ASN A 315 -2.71 -2.29 -19.18
N ASP A 316 -3.72 -1.94 -19.97
CA ASP A 316 -3.76 -0.67 -20.70
C ASP A 316 -4.85 0.19 -20.03
N PRO A 317 -4.70 1.52 -19.92
CA PRO A 317 -5.69 2.37 -19.25
C PRO A 317 -7.02 2.32 -20.03
N THR A 318 -8.04 1.71 -19.44
CA THR A 318 -9.39 1.70 -20.00
C THR A 318 -9.93 3.13 -20.04
N PRO A 319 -10.39 3.64 -21.20
CA PRO A 319 -11.03 4.95 -21.27
C PRO A 319 -12.24 5.05 -20.32
N PRO A 320 -12.58 6.24 -19.80
CA PRO A 320 -13.76 6.43 -18.96
C PRO A 320 -15.03 5.95 -19.69
N SER A 321 -15.86 5.16 -19.03
CA SER A 321 -17.11 4.64 -19.60
C SER A 321 -18.27 5.60 -19.28
N PHE A 322 -18.85 6.19 -20.33
CA PHE A 322 -19.97 7.14 -20.23
C PHE A 322 -21.31 6.46 -20.58
N SER A 323 -22.37 6.79 -19.85
CA SER A 323 -23.74 6.30 -20.09
C SER A 323 -24.43 7.00 -21.27
N THR A 324 -24.06 8.26 -21.52
CA THR A 324 -24.47 9.07 -22.68
C THR A 324 -23.45 10.19 -22.84
N ASN A 325 -23.34 10.76 -24.04
CA ASN A 325 -22.46 11.90 -24.22
C ASN A 325 -23.12 13.18 -23.72
N VAL A 326 -22.33 13.97 -22.99
CA VAL A 326 -22.64 15.37 -22.67
C VAL A 326 -21.76 16.27 -23.53
N HIS A 327 -22.35 17.33 -24.07
CA HIS A 327 -21.68 18.34 -24.87
C HIS A 327 -21.83 19.70 -24.22
N TYR A 328 -20.73 20.43 -24.08
CA TYR A 328 -20.75 21.70 -23.35
C TYR A 328 -19.65 22.65 -23.82
N SER A 329 -19.90 23.94 -23.66
CA SER A 329 -18.88 24.97 -23.88
C SER A 329 -19.04 26.14 -22.93
N LEU A 330 -17.92 26.76 -22.56
CA LEU A 330 -17.84 28.05 -21.88
C LEU A 330 -17.59 29.18 -22.88
N ARG A 331 -18.16 30.35 -22.60
CA ARG A 331 -17.84 31.60 -23.31
C ARG A 331 -16.88 32.42 -22.49
N VAL A 332 -15.78 32.87 -23.11
CA VAL A 332 -14.85 33.80 -22.45
C VAL A 332 -15.60 35.07 -22.07
N LEU A 333 -15.36 35.61 -20.88
CA LEU A 333 -16.00 36.82 -20.35
C LEU A 333 -15.96 37.96 -21.38
N GLY A 334 -17.14 38.41 -21.84
CA GLY A 334 -17.28 39.47 -22.85
C GLY A 334 -16.77 39.10 -24.25
N GLY A 335 -16.47 37.83 -24.50
CA GLY A 335 -15.83 37.31 -25.72
C GLY A 335 -16.66 36.28 -26.48
N ALA A 336 -15.95 35.40 -27.19
CA ALA A 336 -16.54 34.35 -28.03
C ALA A 336 -16.69 33.02 -27.27
N TRP A 337 -17.58 32.15 -27.79
CA TRP A 337 -17.72 30.78 -27.33
C TRP A 337 -16.46 29.99 -27.67
N LEU A 338 -16.02 29.13 -26.76
CA LEU A 338 -14.95 28.16 -27.01
C LEU A 338 -15.49 26.95 -27.78
N GLY A 339 -14.58 26.09 -28.24
CA GLY A 339 -14.96 24.82 -28.89
C GLY A 339 -15.84 23.96 -27.98
N GLU A 340 -16.87 23.34 -28.56
CA GLU A 340 -17.72 22.37 -27.86
C GLU A 340 -16.90 21.14 -27.48
N ILE A 341 -17.05 20.70 -26.23
CA ILE A 341 -16.37 19.53 -25.68
C ILE A 341 -17.39 18.43 -25.47
N THR A 342 -17.06 17.22 -25.92
CA THR A 342 -17.85 16.01 -25.67
C THR A 342 -17.25 15.19 -24.54
N ASN A 343 -18.01 15.03 -23.45
CA ASN A 343 -17.57 14.44 -22.18
C ASN A 343 -16.30 15.11 -21.65
N PHE A 344 -15.43 14.36 -20.98
CA PHE A 344 -14.02 14.68 -20.87
C PHE A 344 -13.23 13.55 -21.51
N ASN A 345 -12.19 13.88 -22.25
CA ASN A 345 -11.32 12.91 -22.90
C ASN A 345 -9.91 13.49 -23.07
N ASN A 346 -8.89 12.63 -23.21
CA ASN A 346 -7.51 13.05 -23.46
C ASN A 346 -7.09 12.84 -24.93
N SER A 347 -8.05 12.60 -25.83
CA SER A 347 -7.80 12.07 -27.17
C SER A 347 -8.06 13.07 -28.31
N ASP A 348 -8.92 14.08 -28.12
CA ASP A 348 -9.28 15.04 -29.19
C ASP A 348 -9.34 16.52 -28.76
N SER A 349 -9.30 16.81 -27.46
CA SER A 349 -9.19 18.14 -26.85
C SER A 349 -8.59 17.95 -25.46
N ASN A 350 -8.13 18.99 -24.76
CA ASN A 350 -7.55 18.82 -23.41
C ASN A 350 -8.56 18.31 -22.34
N GLY A 351 -9.75 17.84 -22.76
CA GLY A 351 -10.73 17.15 -21.95
C GLY A 351 -11.58 18.05 -21.07
N PHE A 352 -11.60 19.35 -21.34
CA PHE A 352 -12.35 20.35 -20.58
C PHE A 352 -12.77 21.51 -21.46
N SER A 353 -13.82 22.21 -21.06
CA SER A 353 -14.15 23.52 -21.62
C SER A 353 -13.59 24.64 -20.75
N GLY A 354 -13.11 25.71 -21.36
CA GLY A 354 -12.51 26.86 -20.67
C GLY A 354 -11.06 27.13 -21.08
N LEU A 355 -10.59 28.36 -20.82
CA LEU A 355 -9.20 28.77 -21.02
C LEU A 355 -8.47 28.94 -19.68
N PRO A 356 -7.27 28.35 -19.53
CA PRO A 356 -6.46 28.52 -18.32
C PRO A 356 -6.31 29.98 -17.91
N ASN A 357 -6.60 30.32 -16.66
CA ASN A 357 -6.51 31.67 -16.09
C ASN A 357 -7.41 32.74 -16.75
N HIS A 358 -8.44 32.36 -17.50
CA HIS A 358 -9.41 33.30 -18.08
C HIS A 358 -10.79 33.11 -17.45
N GLN A 359 -11.55 34.19 -17.36
CA GLN A 359 -12.92 34.17 -16.81
C GLN A 359 -13.93 33.86 -17.90
N HIS A 360 -15.05 33.25 -17.51
CA HIS A 360 -16.13 32.87 -18.41
C HIS A 360 -17.46 33.39 -17.90
N ASP A 361 -18.37 33.77 -18.79
CA ASP A 361 -19.62 34.44 -18.44
C ASP A 361 -20.89 33.70 -18.89
N MET A 362 -20.74 32.70 -19.76
CA MET A 362 -21.82 31.84 -20.20
C MET A 362 -21.38 30.39 -20.28
N LEU A 363 -22.34 29.50 -20.05
CA LEU A 363 -22.23 28.06 -20.17
C LEU A 363 -23.45 27.52 -20.92
N TYR A 364 -23.26 26.62 -21.87
CA TYR A 364 -24.35 25.74 -22.32
C TYR A 364 -23.95 24.28 -22.18
N ILE A 365 -24.95 23.44 -21.89
CA ILE A 365 -24.79 21.99 -21.73
C ILE A 365 -25.98 21.30 -22.42
N LYS A 366 -25.71 20.25 -23.20
CA LYS A 366 -26.71 19.35 -23.79
C LYS A 366 -26.25 17.90 -23.70
N VAL A 367 -27.18 16.94 -23.80
CA VAL A 367 -26.88 15.49 -23.79
C VAL A 367 -27.52 14.79 -24.97
N ASP A 368 -26.89 13.71 -25.44
CA ASP A 368 -27.44 12.87 -26.53
C ASP A 368 -28.71 12.12 -26.10
N LYS A 369 -28.80 11.75 -24.82
CA LYS A 369 -29.91 10.97 -24.25
C LYS A 369 -30.19 11.41 -22.82
N GLY A 370 -31.45 11.36 -22.40
CA GLY A 370 -31.89 11.88 -21.10
C GLY A 370 -32.20 13.37 -21.14
N THR A 371 -32.37 13.94 -19.96
CA THR A 371 -32.59 15.39 -19.81
C THR A 371 -31.69 15.91 -18.71
N LEU A 372 -31.27 17.17 -18.83
CA LEU A 372 -30.52 17.85 -17.78
C LEU A 372 -31.15 19.21 -17.50
N ARG A 373 -30.98 19.66 -16.27
CA ARG A 373 -31.10 21.07 -15.91
C ARG A 373 -29.77 21.52 -15.34
N TYR A 374 -29.38 22.75 -15.62
CA TYR A 374 -28.16 23.35 -15.12
C TYR A 374 -28.38 24.83 -14.86
N ARG A 375 -27.61 25.38 -13.94
CA ARG A 375 -27.55 26.80 -13.65
C ARG A 375 -26.16 27.18 -13.23
N VAL A 376 -25.91 28.48 -13.18
CA VAL A 376 -24.62 29.00 -12.77
C VAL A 376 -24.78 30.04 -11.67
N HIS A 377 -23.78 30.12 -10.80
CA HIS A 377 -23.58 31.23 -9.88
C HIS A 377 -22.63 32.21 -10.55
N THR A 378 -22.96 33.49 -10.49
CA THR A 378 -22.08 34.56 -10.97
C THR A 378 -21.58 35.37 -9.78
N MET A 379 -20.41 35.97 -9.93
CA MET A 379 -19.81 36.82 -8.90
C MET A 379 -20.64 38.08 -8.59
N THR A 380 -21.58 38.45 -9.46
CA THR A 380 -22.40 39.68 -9.32
C THR A 380 -23.83 39.36 -8.90
N SER A 381 -24.50 38.46 -9.63
CA SER A 381 -25.93 38.21 -9.47
C SER A 381 -26.23 36.95 -8.65
N GLY A 382 -25.20 36.22 -8.20
CA GLY A 382 -25.38 34.97 -7.47
C GLY A 382 -25.93 33.86 -8.36
N TRP A 383 -26.68 32.92 -7.76
CA TRP A 383 -27.33 31.82 -8.50
C TRP A 383 -28.41 32.35 -9.44
N LEU A 384 -28.25 32.05 -10.73
CA LEU A 384 -29.25 32.32 -11.76
C LEU A 384 -30.25 31.17 -11.88
N ASP A 385 -31.30 31.41 -12.66
CA ASP A 385 -32.35 30.43 -12.90
C ASP A 385 -31.85 29.18 -13.65
N TRP A 386 -32.60 28.08 -13.51
CA TRP A 386 -32.32 26.82 -14.18
C TRP A 386 -32.62 26.87 -15.67
N VAL A 387 -31.74 26.26 -16.47
CA VAL A 387 -31.82 26.13 -17.92
C VAL A 387 -31.72 24.65 -18.32
N SER A 388 -32.40 24.26 -19.41
CA SER A 388 -32.42 22.87 -19.89
C SER A 388 -32.22 22.70 -21.40
N LYS A 389 -32.26 23.77 -22.19
CA LYS A 389 -32.31 23.69 -23.66
C LYS A 389 -30.93 23.44 -24.31
N GLY A 390 -29.86 24.03 -23.77
CA GLY A 390 -28.50 23.77 -24.27
C GLY A 390 -28.23 24.28 -25.69
N ASP A 391 -28.50 25.56 -25.95
CA ASP A 391 -28.39 26.19 -27.28
C ASP A 391 -27.56 27.50 -27.19
N PRO A 392 -26.32 27.54 -27.71
CA PRO A 392 -25.45 28.72 -27.65
C PRO A 392 -25.95 29.94 -28.44
N ASN A 393 -26.96 29.76 -29.32
CA ASN A 393 -27.58 30.85 -30.08
C ASN A 393 -28.79 31.46 -29.37
N ASP A 394 -29.27 30.82 -28.29
CA ASP A 394 -30.35 31.32 -27.43
C ASP A 394 -29.76 31.67 -26.06
N MET A 395 -29.25 32.89 -25.95
CA MET A 395 -28.57 33.36 -24.74
C MET A 395 -29.49 33.53 -23.53
N VAL A 396 -30.82 33.44 -23.72
CA VAL A 396 -31.82 33.67 -22.67
C VAL A 396 -32.36 32.35 -22.13
N ASN A 397 -32.71 31.40 -23.00
CA ASN A 397 -33.30 30.12 -22.59
C ASN A 397 -32.42 28.91 -22.94
N GLY A 398 -31.36 29.12 -23.72
CA GLY A 398 -30.43 28.09 -24.19
C GLY A 398 -29.17 27.96 -23.36
N CYS A 399 -28.77 28.98 -22.62
CA CYS A 399 -27.52 29.06 -21.87
C CYS A 399 -27.74 29.55 -20.44
N ALA A 400 -26.88 29.15 -19.52
CA ALA A 400 -26.80 29.69 -18.17
C ALA A 400 -25.66 30.72 -18.08
N GLY A 401 -25.90 31.85 -17.43
CA GLY A 401 -24.93 32.95 -17.27
C GLY A 401 -25.48 34.29 -17.73
N ASN A 402 -24.80 35.36 -17.34
CA ASN A 402 -25.10 36.73 -17.75
C ASN A 402 -23.88 37.30 -18.49
N PRO A 403 -24.03 37.85 -19.70
CA PRO A 403 -22.92 38.49 -20.40
C PRO A 403 -22.21 39.55 -19.56
N GLY A 404 -20.90 39.41 -19.39
CA GLY A 404 -20.10 40.33 -18.57
C GLY A 404 -20.04 40.01 -17.07
N GLU A 405 -20.73 38.97 -16.59
CA GLU A 405 -20.64 38.50 -15.21
C GLU A 405 -19.88 37.19 -15.12
N ALA A 406 -18.73 37.21 -14.43
CA ALA A 406 -17.92 36.01 -14.28
C ALA A 406 -18.66 34.92 -13.51
N ILE A 407 -18.67 33.72 -14.08
CA ILE A 407 -19.22 32.53 -13.45
C ILE A 407 -18.20 32.02 -12.43
N ASP A 408 -18.65 31.72 -11.21
CA ASP A 408 -17.85 31.17 -10.12
C ASP A 408 -18.47 29.89 -9.52
N GLY A 409 -19.64 29.46 -10.02
CA GLY A 409 -20.26 28.18 -9.67
C GLY A 409 -21.11 27.60 -10.79
N VAL A 410 -21.15 26.28 -10.90
CA VAL A 410 -21.97 25.52 -11.85
C VAL A 410 -22.72 24.46 -11.08
N GLN A 411 -24.02 24.33 -11.31
CA GLN A 411 -24.82 23.24 -10.73
C GLN A 411 -25.56 22.53 -11.84
N ILE A 412 -25.53 21.19 -11.84
CA ILE A 412 -26.09 20.34 -12.89
C ILE A 412 -26.93 19.25 -12.22
N TYR A 413 -28.06 18.87 -12.81
CA TYR A 413 -28.79 17.68 -12.41
C TYR A 413 -29.21 16.91 -13.66
N TYR A 414 -28.80 15.64 -13.76
CA TYR A 414 -29.17 14.77 -14.86
C TYR A 414 -30.32 13.83 -14.47
N THR A 415 -31.33 13.74 -15.34
CA THR A 415 -32.44 12.81 -15.19
C THR A 415 -32.29 11.68 -16.19
N THR A 416 -32.08 10.47 -15.67
CA THR A 416 -32.02 9.24 -16.47
C THR A 416 -33.39 8.95 -17.11
N PRO A 417 -33.47 8.62 -18.42
CA PRO A 417 -34.72 8.22 -19.05
C PRO A 417 -35.38 7.01 -18.35
N ALA A 418 -36.71 6.97 -18.33
CA ALA A 418 -37.45 5.84 -17.77
C ALA A 418 -37.07 4.52 -18.47
N GLY A 419 -36.76 3.48 -17.68
CA GLY A 419 -36.36 2.15 -18.18
C GLY A 419 -34.86 2.00 -18.48
N GLU A 420 -34.07 3.06 -18.39
CA GLU A 420 -32.61 3.00 -18.54
C GLU A 420 -31.92 2.74 -17.20
N THR A 421 -30.67 2.27 -17.24
CA THR A 421 -29.87 2.14 -16.01
C THR A 421 -29.57 3.52 -15.44
N TYR A 422 -29.88 3.69 -14.15
CA TYR A 422 -29.61 4.93 -13.43
C TYR A 422 -28.18 5.42 -13.64
N SER A 423 -28.06 6.70 -13.98
CA SER A 423 -26.82 7.43 -14.22
C SER A 423 -26.99 8.87 -13.74
N GLN A 424 -25.88 9.56 -13.49
CA GLN A 424 -25.83 10.90 -12.92
C GLN A 424 -24.84 11.78 -13.67
N ALA A 425 -24.97 13.10 -13.49
CA ALA A 425 -23.93 14.03 -13.91
C ALA A 425 -22.79 14.05 -12.89
N TYR A 426 -21.57 13.80 -13.35
CA TYR A 426 -20.34 14.01 -12.60
C TYR A 426 -19.54 15.13 -13.23
N TYR A 427 -19.18 16.13 -12.45
CA TYR A 427 -18.56 17.34 -12.98
C TYR A 427 -17.67 18.02 -11.97
N ARG A 428 -16.68 18.78 -12.45
CA ARG A 428 -15.76 19.56 -11.62
C ARG A 428 -15.26 20.78 -12.38
N SER A 429 -14.92 21.84 -11.67
CA SER A 429 -14.36 23.06 -12.24
C SER A 429 -12.96 23.35 -11.69
N GLN A 430 -12.23 24.19 -12.40
CA GLN A 430 -11.02 24.85 -11.92
C GLN A 430 -11.28 26.36 -11.93
N THR A 431 -10.65 27.10 -11.01
CA THR A 431 -10.82 28.55 -10.91
C THR A 431 -9.60 29.28 -11.45
N THR A 432 -9.79 30.53 -11.88
CA THR A 432 -8.69 31.41 -12.34
C THR A 432 -7.65 31.69 -11.25
N ALA A 433 -7.97 31.39 -10.00
CA ALA A 433 -7.08 31.59 -8.85
C ALA A 433 -6.33 30.30 -8.46
N ARG A 434 -6.62 29.15 -9.10
CA ARG A 434 -6.16 27.83 -8.65
C ARG A 434 -5.48 27.04 -9.75
N ALA A 435 -4.39 26.36 -9.38
CA ALA A 435 -3.59 25.55 -10.31
C ALA A 435 -4.19 24.16 -10.60
N ASP A 436 -5.09 23.68 -9.74
CA ASP A 436 -5.69 22.34 -9.80
C ASP A 436 -7.22 22.37 -9.83
N TRP A 437 -7.81 21.26 -10.30
CA TRP A 437 -9.26 21.04 -10.30
C TRP A 437 -9.85 20.99 -8.88
N LEU A 438 -11.03 21.56 -8.71
CA LEU A 438 -11.87 21.38 -7.52
C LEU A 438 -12.47 19.96 -7.49
N GLN A 439 -13.08 19.61 -6.36
CA GLN A 439 -13.68 18.29 -6.15
C GLN A 439 -14.77 17.98 -7.17
N THR A 440 -15.03 16.68 -7.35
CA THR A 440 -16.10 16.22 -8.24
C THR A 440 -17.44 16.35 -7.54
N CYS A 441 -18.38 17.00 -8.21
CA CYS A 441 -19.77 17.10 -7.83
C CYS A 441 -20.58 16.00 -8.53
N CYS A 442 -21.66 15.56 -7.88
CA CYS A 442 -22.60 14.60 -8.44
C CYS A 442 -24.00 15.19 -8.40
N ASP A 443 -24.59 15.38 -9.57
CA ASP A 443 -25.81 16.17 -9.77
C ASP A 443 -25.84 17.42 -8.87
N ASP A 444 -26.95 17.71 -8.18
CA ASP A 444 -27.09 18.84 -7.26
C ASP A 444 -26.71 18.47 -5.81
N GLY A 445 -25.93 17.40 -5.62
CA GLY A 445 -25.48 16.90 -4.32
C GLY A 445 -26.53 16.07 -3.59
N THR A 446 -27.69 15.81 -4.22
CA THR A 446 -28.78 15.04 -3.61
C THR A 446 -28.86 13.59 -4.09
N SER A 447 -28.23 13.27 -5.23
CA SER A 447 -28.35 11.94 -5.85
C SER A 447 -27.45 10.89 -5.21
N ILE A 448 -26.31 11.28 -4.66
CA ILE A 448 -25.40 10.42 -3.89
C ILE A 448 -24.94 11.18 -2.64
N VAL A 449 -25.14 10.58 -1.48
CA VAL A 449 -24.69 11.14 -0.19
C VAL A 449 -23.16 11.31 -0.21
N GLY A 450 -22.70 12.51 0.15
CA GLY A 450 -21.27 12.82 0.26
C GLY A 450 -20.64 13.53 -0.95
N TYR A 451 -21.40 13.80 -2.02
CA TYR A 451 -20.95 14.65 -3.13
C TYR A 451 -21.41 16.10 -2.97
N ASP A 452 -20.56 17.05 -3.38
CA ASP A 452 -20.89 18.47 -3.36
C ASP A 452 -22.05 18.80 -4.31
N GLY A 453 -22.83 19.82 -3.93
CA GLY A 453 -24.02 20.21 -4.66
C GLY A 453 -23.78 21.09 -5.89
N TRP A 454 -22.57 21.62 -6.08
CA TRP A 454 -22.20 22.46 -7.22
C TRP A 454 -20.68 22.52 -7.37
N ALA A 455 -20.19 22.74 -8.59
CA ALA A 455 -18.77 22.87 -8.91
C ALA A 455 -18.37 24.34 -9.01
N GLY A 456 -17.43 24.79 -8.17
CA GLY A 456 -16.93 26.17 -8.19
C GLY A 456 -16.67 26.69 -6.78
N MET A 457 -16.21 27.93 -6.69
CA MET A 457 -15.95 28.61 -5.42
C MET A 457 -16.41 30.05 -5.52
N PHE A 458 -17.39 30.45 -4.70
CA PHE A 458 -17.96 31.79 -4.77
C PHE A 458 -16.89 32.86 -4.56
N GLY A 459 -16.85 33.84 -5.46
CA GLY A 459 -15.84 34.87 -5.50
C GLY A 459 -14.60 34.52 -6.36
N GLU A 460 -14.50 33.30 -6.89
CA GLU A 460 -13.41 32.88 -7.78
C GLU A 460 -13.96 32.44 -9.15
N PRO A 461 -13.70 33.20 -10.23
CA PRO A 461 -14.14 32.83 -11.57
C PRO A 461 -13.65 31.44 -11.97
N LEU A 462 -14.50 30.66 -12.62
CA LEU A 462 -14.08 29.39 -13.22
C LEU A 462 -13.32 29.60 -14.52
N ASP A 463 -12.21 28.88 -14.66
CA ASP A 463 -11.35 28.91 -15.85
C ASP A 463 -11.49 27.64 -16.69
N ARG A 464 -11.87 26.51 -16.09
CA ARG A 464 -12.12 25.24 -16.78
C ARG A 464 -13.25 24.45 -16.13
N LEU A 465 -13.91 23.60 -16.91
CA LEU A 465 -15.01 22.72 -16.50
C LEU A 465 -14.88 21.35 -17.18
N GLN A 466 -15.12 20.28 -16.42
CA GLN A 466 -15.29 18.91 -16.94
C GLN A 466 -16.65 18.36 -16.56
N ILE A 467 -17.30 17.66 -17.48
CA ILE A 467 -18.60 17.02 -17.27
C ILE A 467 -18.60 15.64 -17.92
N GLY A 468 -19.16 14.65 -17.23
CA GLY A 468 -19.46 13.33 -17.79
C GLY A 468 -20.76 12.77 -17.20
N ILE A 469 -21.52 12.03 -18.00
CA ILE A 469 -22.70 11.30 -17.52
C ILE A 469 -22.37 9.82 -17.44
N ALA A 470 -22.46 9.24 -16.25
CA ALA A 470 -22.06 7.85 -16.01
C ALA A 470 -22.84 7.21 -14.86
N LYS A 471 -22.73 5.88 -14.72
CA LYS A 471 -23.29 5.10 -13.59
C LYS A 471 -22.49 5.26 -12.30
N SER A 472 -21.25 5.72 -12.42
CA SER A 472 -20.27 5.87 -11.35
C SER A 472 -19.31 6.98 -11.75
N ASN A 473 -18.69 7.65 -10.78
CA ASN A 473 -17.81 8.79 -11.03
C ASN A 473 -16.71 8.43 -12.07
N PRO A 474 -16.79 8.98 -13.30
CA PRO A 474 -15.87 8.64 -14.37
C PRO A 474 -14.60 9.50 -14.32
N LEU A 475 -14.61 10.62 -13.57
CA LEU A 475 -13.47 11.53 -13.37
C LEU A 475 -12.42 10.93 -12.40
N PHE A 476 -12.69 9.73 -11.91
CA PHE A 476 -11.82 8.92 -11.06
C PHE A 476 -11.73 7.49 -11.64
N THR A 477 -10.57 7.11 -12.18
CA THR A 477 -10.24 5.70 -12.32
C THR A 477 -9.77 5.20 -10.96
N TYR A 478 -10.57 4.32 -10.36
CA TYR A 478 -10.20 3.57 -9.16
C TYR A 478 -8.88 2.82 -9.38
N SER A 479 -7.84 3.23 -8.65
CA SER A 479 -6.62 2.46 -8.43
C SER A 479 -6.75 1.77 -7.07
N PRO A 480 -6.97 0.44 -7.01
CA PRO A 480 -6.86 -0.28 -5.75
C PRO A 480 -5.38 -0.38 -5.37
N GLY A 481 -4.91 0.58 -4.58
CA GLY A 481 -3.54 0.57 -4.08
C GLY A 481 -3.27 1.71 -3.10
N VAL A 482 -2.97 1.33 -1.85
CA VAL A 482 -2.24 2.11 -0.84
C VAL A 482 -2.93 3.40 -0.35
N ASN A 483 -3.55 3.34 0.83
CA ASN A 483 -3.79 4.53 1.64
C ASN A 483 -2.44 5.06 2.14
N ASN A 484 -1.76 5.87 1.33
CA ASN A 484 -0.76 6.79 1.85
C ASN A 484 -1.54 8.02 2.30
N GLY A 485 -1.54 8.27 3.62
CA GLY A 485 -2.17 9.40 4.31
C GLY A 485 -2.42 10.59 3.40
N GLY A 486 -3.69 10.96 3.27
CA GLY A 486 -4.28 11.73 2.18
C GLY A 486 -3.62 13.06 1.79
N SER A 487 -4.25 13.82 0.89
CA SER A 487 -3.69 15.09 0.42
C SER A 487 -3.76 16.16 1.52
N PHE A 488 -2.62 16.44 2.17
CA PHE A 488 -2.51 17.42 3.25
C PHE A 488 -2.12 18.81 2.74
N SER A 489 -2.74 19.84 3.31
CA SER A 489 -2.51 21.23 2.94
C SER A 489 -1.44 21.92 3.80
N THR A 490 -1.22 21.40 5.00
CA THR A 490 -0.05 21.64 5.86
C THR A 490 0.13 20.42 6.74
N ASN A 491 1.34 20.16 7.22
CA ASN A 491 1.50 19.14 8.23
C ASN A 491 0.94 19.61 9.57
N VAL A 492 0.18 18.73 10.22
CA VAL A 492 -0.12 18.80 11.64
C VAL A 492 0.72 17.79 12.39
N HIS A 493 1.30 18.19 13.50
CA HIS A 493 2.12 17.34 14.35
C HIS A 493 1.45 17.23 15.71
N TYR A 494 1.23 16.03 16.19
CA TYR A 494 0.49 15.82 17.43
C TYR A 494 0.94 14.58 18.18
N GLY A 495 0.78 14.60 19.50
CA GLY A 495 1.16 13.48 20.35
C GLY A 495 0.24 13.38 21.55
N LEU A 496 -0.11 12.15 21.93
CA LEU A 496 -0.79 11.82 23.19
C LEU A 496 0.22 11.36 24.24
N ARG A 497 -0.05 11.70 25.50
CA ARG A 497 0.67 11.15 26.65
C ARG A 497 -0.14 10.04 27.28
N VAL A 498 0.49 8.90 27.55
CA VAL A 498 -0.17 7.82 28.31
C VAL A 498 -0.54 8.35 29.69
N LEU A 499 -1.70 7.99 30.21
CA LEU A 499 -2.21 8.41 31.51
C LEU A 499 -1.16 8.22 32.62
N GLY A 500 -0.70 9.32 33.22
CA GLY A 500 0.33 9.31 34.27
C GLY A 500 1.72 8.84 33.81
N GLY A 501 1.95 8.75 32.50
CA GLY A 501 3.15 8.19 31.88
C GLY A 501 3.88 9.17 30.96
N SER A 502 4.58 8.59 29.98
CA SER A 502 5.40 9.34 29.02
C SER A 502 4.64 9.74 27.76
N TRP A 503 5.16 10.75 27.05
CA TRP A 503 4.68 11.12 25.73
C TRP A 503 4.93 10.00 24.73
N LEU A 504 3.95 9.74 23.87
CA LEU A 504 4.12 8.90 22.69
C LEU A 504 4.81 9.71 21.58
N GLY A 505 5.27 9.01 20.53
CA GLY A 505 5.90 9.63 19.38
C GLY A 505 5.01 10.72 18.74
N GLU A 506 5.65 11.79 18.25
CA GLU A 506 4.99 12.81 17.45
C GLU A 506 4.50 12.20 16.14
N ILE A 507 3.25 12.49 15.79
CA ILE A 507 2.59 12.00 14.60
C ILE A 507 2.38 13.16 13.63
N THR A 508 2.83 13.00 12.39
CA THR A 508 2.72 14.04 11.35
C THR A 508 1.56 13.71 10.39
N ASN A 509 0.43 14.39 10.53
CA ASN A 509 -0.85 14.03 9.91
C ASN A 509 -1.25 12.60 10.31
N PHE A 510 -2.32 12.04 9.74
CA PHE A 510 -2.51 10.60 9.81
C PHE A 510 -1.72 9.98 8.65
N ASN A 511 -0.76 9.11 8.94
CA ASN A 511 -0.04 8.40 7.90
C ASN A 511 0.47 7.06 8.42
N ASP A 512 0.61 6.10 7.51
CA ASP A 512 0.99 4.72 7.78
C ASP A 512 2.53 4.53 7.70
N VAL A 513 3.27 5.64 7.59
CA VAL A 513 4.70 5.69 7.26
C VAL A 513 5.57 5.87 8.51
N ASP A 514 5.17 6.71 9.46
CA ASP A 514 5.89 7.01 10.71
C ASP A 514 5.15 6.57 12.00
N SER A 515 3.86 6.26 11.87
CA SER A 515 2.97 5.74 12.91
C SER A 515 1.92 4.86 12.25
N ASN A 516 1.12 4.09 13.00
CA ASN A 516 0.06 3.27 12.40
C ASN A 516 -1.14 4.14 11.93
N GLY A 517 -0.88 5.37 11.44
CA GLY A 517 -1.89 6.34 11.08
C GLY A 517 -2.41 7.17 12.24
N PHE A 518 -1.93 7.04 13.47
CA PHE A 518 -2.54 7.68 14.64
C PHE A 518 -1.58 7.92 15.79
N SER A 519 -1.93 8.87 16.67
CA SER A 519 -1.33 9.00 18.00
C SER A 519 -2.19 8.25 19.01
N GLY A 520 -1.56 7.63 20.01
CA GLY A 520 -2.23 6.81 21.03
C GLY A 520 -1.87 5.33 20.95
N LEU A 521 -2.23 4.58 21.99
CA LEU A 521 -2.03 3.14 22.08
C LEU A 521 -3.39 2.42 22.19
N PRO A 522 -3.65 1.38 21.38
CA PRO A 522 -4.87 0.60 21.49
C PRO A 522 -5.16 0.16 22.94
N ASN A 523 -6.39 0.35 23.41
CA ASN A 523 -6.86 0.01 24.76
C ASN A 523 -6.14 0.72 25.93
N ASN A 524 -5.38 1.80 25.67
CA ASN A 524 -4.74 2.59 26.72
C ASN A 524 -5.41 3.97 26.85
N GLN A 525 -5.30 4.57 28.04
CA GLN A 525 -5.86 5.90 28.33
C GLN A 525 -4.76 6.96 28.21
N HIS A 526 -5.16 8.18 27.86
CA HIS A 526 -4.26 9.30 27.64
C HIS A 526 -4.73 10.51 28.45
N ASP A 527 -3.80 11.32 28.96
CA ASP A 527 -4.11 12.45 29.86
C ASP A 527 -3.65 13.82 29.35
N MET A 528 -2.80 13.84 28.33
CA MET A 528 -2.34 15.06 27.68
C MET A 528 -2.29 14.90 26.17
N LEU A 529 -2.51 16.02 25.47
CA LEU A 529 -2.43 16.16 24.03
C LEU A 529 -1.68 17.46 23.69
N TYR A 530 -0.74 17.42 22.77
CA TYR A 530 -0.23 18.63 22.10
C TYR A 530 -0.48 18.51 20.59
N ILE A 531 -0.70 19.66 19.95
CA ILE A 531 -0.89 19.78 18.51
C ILE A 531 -0.19 21.04 18.03
N LYS A 532 0.60 20.94 16.96
CA LYS A 532 1.22 22.08 16.26
C LYS A 532 1.09 21.89 14.74
N VAL A 533 1.22 22.96 13.98
CA VAL A 533 1.11 22.93 12.50
C VAL A 533 2.29 23.66 11.87
N ASP A 534 2.74 23.20 10.71
CA ASP A 534 3.84 23.84 9.96
C ASP A 534 3.45 25.22 9.40
N ALA A 535 2.17 25.39 9.06
CA ALA A 535 1.60 26.64 8.58
C ALA A 535 0.18 26.81 9.11
N GLY A 536 -0.24 28.06 9.31
CA GLY A 536 -1.55 28.38 9.89
C GLY A 536 -1.51 28.48 11.40
N THR A 537 -2.69 28.55 12.00
CA THR A 537 -2.82 28.46 13.46
C THR A 537 -3.81 27.37 13.80
N ILE A 538 -3.53 26.65 14.88
CA ILE A 538 -4.44 25.63 15.40
C ILE A 538 -4.73 25.97 16.86
N ARG A 539 -6.01 25.92 17.22
CA ARG A 539 -6.42 25.86 18.62
C ARG A 539 -7.08 24.52 18.87
N TYR A 540 -6.83 23.95 20.04
CA TYR A 540 -7.38 22.67 20.43
C TYR A 540 -7.66 22.65 21.94
N ARG A 541 -8.61 21.81 22.34
CA ARG A 541 -8.90 21.52 23.75
C ARG A 541 -9.37 20.08 23.89
N VAL A 542 -9.39 19.61 25.14
CA VAL A 542 -9.81 18.25 25.47
C VAL A 542 -10.91 18.27 26.52
N HIS A 543 -11.77 17.26 26.48
CA HIS A 543 -12.68 16.90 27.55
C HIS A 543 -12.03 15.79 28.37
N THR A 544 -12.04 15.89 29.69
CA THR A 544 -11.61 14.80 30.58
C THR A 544 -12.80 14.19 31.29
N VAL A 545 -12.70 12.90 31.61
CA VAL A 545 -13.75 12.15 32.34
C VAL A 545 -14.08 12.75 33.72
N LYS A 546 -13.20 13.59 34.30
CA LYS A 546 -13.39 14.20 35.62
C LYS A 546 -13.76 15.68 35.56
N SER A 547 -13.07 16.44 34.72
CA SER A 547 -13.11 17.92 34.75
C SER A 547 -13.92 18.51 33.60
N GLY A 548 -14.40 17.70 32.66
CA GLY A 548 -15.12 18.17 31.50
C GLY A 548 -14.22 18.87 30.48
N TRP A 549 -14.80 19.79 29.69
CA TRP A 549 -14.05 20.58 28.72
C TRP A 549 -13.09 21.54 29.40
N LEU A 550 -11.81 21.43 29.08
CA LEU A 550 -10.76 22.36 29.50
C LEU A 550 -10.62 23.55 28.54
N ASP A 551 -9.81 24.53 28.93
CA ASP A 551 -9.53 25.73 28.14
C ASP A 551 -8.80 25.42 26.82
N TRP A 552 -8.92 26.34 25.87
CA TRP A 552 -8.26 26.26 24.57
C TRP A 552 -6.75 26.51 24.67
N VAL A 553 -5.98 25.73 23.92
CA VAL A 553 -4.53 25.80 23.81
C VAL A 553 -4.11 25.94 22.34
N SER A 554 -2.99 26.61 22.06
CA SER A 554 -2.49 26.84 20.69
C SER A 554 -0.98 26.75 20.50
N LYS A 555 -0.21 26.53 21.59
CA LYS A 555 1.27 26.58 21.53
C LYS A 555 1.91 25.26 21.06
N GLY A 556 1.30 24.11 21.35
CA GLY A 556 1.78 22.81 20.84
C GLY A 556 3.18 22.41 21.30
N ASP A 557 3.49 22.58 22.58
CA ASP A 557 4.82 22.31 23.17
C ASP A 557 4.72 21.27 24.29
N PRO A 558 5.18 20.01 24.08
CA PRO A 558 5.10 18.94 25.07
C PRO A 558 5.95 19.17 26.34
N ASN A 559 6.85 20.15 26.33
CA ASN A 559 7.64 20.53 27.51
C ASN A 559 6.97 21.63 28.35
N ASP A 560 5.96 22.31 27.81
CA ASP A 560 5.14 23.28 28.51
C ASP A 560 3.77 22.66 28.81
N MET A 561 3.73 21.92 29.91
CA MET A 561 2.54 21.21 30.38
C MET A 561 1.37 22.13 30.79
N VAL A 562 1.59 23.45 30.87
CA VAL A 562 0.59 24.42 31.32
C VAL A 562 -0.02 25.19 30.15
N ASN A 563 0.81 25.66 29.21
CA ASN A 563 0.34 26.47 28.08
C ASN A 563 0.59 25.81 26.72
N GLY A 564 1.36 24.72 26.68
CA GLY A 564 1.76 23.99 25.48
C GLY A 564 0.89 22.76 25.17
N CYS A 565 0.13 22.28 26.14
CA CYS A 565 -0.64 21.03 26.06
C CYS A 565 -2.05 21.21 26.59
N ALA A 566 -3.01 20.47 26.01
CA ALA A 566 -4.35 20.35 26.55
C ALA A 566 -4.46 19.04 27.35
N GLY A 567 -5.06 19.09 28.53
CA GLY A 567 -5.23 17.93 29.43
C GLY A 567 -4.81 18.22 30.86
N ASN A 568 -5.19 17.33 31.76
CA ASN A 568 -4.80 17.36 33.16
C ASN A 568 -4.06 16.05 33.50
N PRO A 569 -2.84 16.11 34.05
CA PRO A 569 -2.12 14.91 34.46
C PRO A 569 -2.96 14.00 35.38
N GLY A 570 -3.11 12.74 34.99
CA GLY A 570 -3.91 11.76 35.76
C GLY A 570 -5.43 11.81 35.51
N GLU A 571 -5.89 12.57 34.52
CA GLU A 571 -7.28 12.57 34.07
C GLU A 571 -7.40 12.09 32.62
N ALA A 572 -8.14 10.99 32.41
CA ALA A 572 -8.29 10.43 31.09
C ALA A 572 -9.09 11.36 30.17
N ILE A 573 -8.58 11.56 28.96
CA ILE A 573 -9.24 12.30 27.89
C ILE A 573 -10.28 11.39 27.22
N ASP A 574 -11.51 11.88 27.09
CA ASP A 574 -12.63 11.21 26.43
C ASP A 574 -13.24 12.05 25.28
N GLY A 575 -12.72 13.26 25.03
CA GLY A 575 -13.09 14.09 23.90
C GLY A 575 -11.98 15.06 23.46
N VAL A 576 -11.91 15.34 22.16
CA VAL A 576 -10.96 16.28 21.56
C VAL A 576 -11.71 17.21 20.62
N GLN A 577 -11.41 18.52 20.70
CA GLN A 577 -11.96 19.51 19.79
C GLN A 577 -10.85 20.38 19.20
N LEU A 578 -10.90 20.60 17.88
CA LEU A 578 -9.88 21.33 17.13
C LEU A 578 -10.52 22.45 16.31
N TYR A 579 -9.75 23.47 15.98
CA TYR A 579 -10.11 24.44 14.94
C TYR A 579 -8.84 24.94 14.27
N TYR A 580 -8.74 24.74 12.96
CA TYR A 580 -7.60 25.20 12.16
C TYR A 580 -7.94 26.48 11.39
N THR A 581 -7.03 27.44 11.41
CA THR A 581 -7.11 28.66 10.62
C THR A 581 -6.06 28.63 9.52
N THR A 582 -6.54 28.57 8.27
CA THR A 582 -5.70 28.61 7.08
C THR A 582 -5.00 29.98 6.94
N PRO A 583 -3.69 30.05 6.66
CA PRO A 583 -3.03 31.32 6.34
C PRO A 583 -3.65 32.02 5.14
N THR A 584 -3.70 33.35 5.18
CA THR A 584 -4.09 34.18 4.04
C THR A 584 -3.28 33.80 2.79
N GLY A 585 -3.97 33.55 1.67
CA GLY A 585 -3.35 33.20 0.38
C GLY A 585 -3.00 31.71 0.20
N LYS A 586 -3.44 30.83 1.11
CA LYS A 586 -3.33 29.37 0.99
C LYS A 586 -4.69 28.73 0.69
N THR A 587 -4.69 27.51 0.16
CA THR A 587 -5.91 26.72 -0.05
C THR A 587 -6.66 26.54 1.26
N LEU A 588 -7.95 26.90 1.29
CA LEU A 588 -8.79 26.71 2.46
C LEU A 588 -8.74 25.24 2.88
N SER A 589 -8.35 25.04 4.12
CA SER A 589 -8.20 23.73 4.73
C SER A 589 -8.84 23.75 6.11
N GLN A 590 -9.31 22.61 6.55
CA GLN A 590 -9.88 22.41 7.88
C GLN A 590 -9.10 21.32 8.61
N ALA A 591 -9.22 21.30 9.93
CA ALA A 591 -8.82 20.13 10.70
C ALA A 591 -9.86 19.04 10.54
N TYR A 592 -9.50 17.94 9.87
CA TYR A 592 -10.27 16.71 9.91
C TYR A 592 -9.64 15.78 10.92
N TYR A 593 -10.48 15.21 11.79
CA TYR A 593 -9.97 14.33 12.84
C TYR A 593 -11.03 13.34 13.31
N ARG A 594 -10.56 12.20 13.82
CA ARG A 594 -11.42 11.17 14.41
C ARG A 594 -10.68 10.44 15.52
N SER A 595 -11.42 9.86 16.45
CA SER A 595 -10.87 9.12 17.58
C SER A 595 -11.43 7.71 17.66
N GLN A 596 -10.76 6.86 18.41
CA GLN A 596 -11.26 5.57 18.84
C GLN A 596 -11.18 5.49 20.36
N THR A 597 -12.13 4.78 20.98
CA THR A 597 -12.23 4.67 22.44
C THR A 597 -11.63 3.36 22.93
N THR A 598 -11.22 3.32 24.20
CA THR A 598 -10.74 2.09 24.87
C THR A 598 -11.81 1.01 24.98
N ALA A 599 -13.08 1.37 24.76
CA ALA A 599 -14.22 0.46 24.93
C ALA A 599 -14.71 -0.15 23.60
N ARG A 600 -14.22 0.31 22.45
CA ARG A 600 -14.82 -0.01 21.14
C ARG A 600 -13.76 -0.29 20.08
N ALA A 601 -14.07 -1.23 19.19
CA ALA A 601 -13.32 -1.48 17.98
C ALA A 601 -13.88 -0.62 16.82
N GLY A 602 -13.00 0.02 16.05
CA GLY A 602 -13.36 0.89 14.93
C GLY A 602 -13.27 2.38 15.27
N TRP A 603 -13.03 3.20 14.25
CA TRP A 603 -13.00 4.65 14.39
C TRP A 603 -14.41 5.20 14.62
N LEU A 604 -14.53 6.24 15.45
CA LEU A 604 -15.73 7.06 15.52
C LEU A 604 -15.84 7.95 14.28
N GLY A 605 -17.00 8.61 14.14
CA GLY A 605 -17.27 9.55 13.06
C GLY A 605 -16.19 10.64 12.93
N VAL A 606 -16.02 11.12 11.71
CA VAL A 606 -15.07 12.19 11.41
C VAL A 606 -15.66 13.52 11.88
N CYS A 607 -14.81 14.31 12.52
CA CYS A 607 -15.06 15.69 12.89
C CYS A 607 -14.34 16.63 11.93
N CYS A 608 -14.91 17.82 11.72
CA CYS A 608 -14.31 18.87 10.92
C CYS A 608 -14.31 20.17 11.72
N ASP A 609 -13.12 20.66 12.07
CA ASP A 609 -12.92 21.74 13.03
C ASP A 609 -13.87 21.57 14.24
N ASP A 610 -14.49 22.65 14.73
CA ASP A 610 -15.43 22.60 15.85
C ASP A 610 -16.88 22.32 15.41
N GLY A 611 -17.06 21.78 14.21
CA GLY A 611 -18.36 21.44 13.61
C GLY A 611 -19.07 22.63 12.98
N THR A 612 -18.43 23.80 12.94
CA THR A 612 -19.00 25.02 12.34
C THR A 612 -18.50 25.30 10.93
N SER A 613 -17.35 24.74 10.54
CA SER A 613 -16.71 25.00 9.24
C SER A 613 -17.41 24.32 8.07
N ILE A 614 -17.94 23.12 8.25
CA ILE A 614 -18.64 22.34 7.21
C ILE A 614 -19.87 21.67 7.82
N ALA A 615 -21.03 21.88 7.21
CA ALA A 615 -22.28 21.30 7.67
C ALA A 615 -22.25 19.76 7.57
N GLY A 616 -22.71 19.07 8.63
CA GLY A 616 -22.84 17.62 8.67
C GLY A 616 -21.67 16.87 9.32
N TYR A 617 -20.61 17.56 9.75
CA TYR A 617 -19.56 16.98 10.57
C TYR A 617 -19.80 17.22 12.06
N ASP A 618 -19.38 16.26 12.89
CA ASP A 618 -19.39 16.42 14.34
C ASP A 618 -18.39 17.50 14.78
N GLY A 619 -18.71 18.18 15.88
CA GLY A 619 -17.89 19.29 16.38
C GLY A 619 -16.77 18.89 17.33
N TRP A 620 -16.62 17.61 17.67
CA TRP A 620 -15.58 17.08 18.56
C TRP A 620 -15.52 15.56 18.45
N ALA A 621 -14.33 14.99 18.59
CA ALA A 621 -14.08 13.57 18.45
C ALA A 621 -13.97 12.91 19.82
N GLY A 622 -14.79 11.90 20.10
CA GLY A 622 -14.76 11.13 21.34
C GLY A 622 -16.14 10.68 21.77
N MET A 623 -16.23 10.17 22.99
CA MET A 623 -17.48 9.74 23.60
C MET A 623 -17.39 9.92 25.11
N PHE A 624 -18.31 10.71 25.69
CA PHE A 624 -18.24 11.05 27.11
C PHE A 624 -18.26 9.80 28.00
N GLY A 625 -17.30 9.75 28.93
CA GLY A 625 -17.09 8.62 29.83
C GLY A 625 -16.31 7.46 29.23
N GLU A 626 -15.99 7.47 27.94
CA GLU A 626 -15.14 6.47 27.28
C GLU A 626 -13.78 7.09 26.91
N PRO A 627 -12.69 6.76 27.63
CA PRO A 627 -11.37 7.27 27.31
C PRO A 627 -10.97 6.99 25.86
N LEU A 628 -10.34 7.96 25.20
CA LEU A 628 -9.81 7.76 23.86
C LEU A 628 -8.49 6.98 23.90
N ASP A 629 -8.38 6.00 23.01
CA ASP A 629 -7.18 5.18 22.85
C ASP A 629 -6.31 5.65 21.68
N ARG A 630 -6.93 6.24 20.65
CA ARG A 630 -6.25 6.70 19.44
C ARG A 630 -6.89 7.93 18.84
N LEU A 631 -6.09 8.70 18.13
CA LEU A 631 -6.47 9.95 17.47
C LEU A 631 -5.80 10.06 16.09
N GLN A 632 -6.59 10.38 15.07
CA GLN A 632 -6.09 10.77 13.75
C GLN A 632 -6.41 12.23 13.49
N ILE A 633 -5.45 12.98 12.95
CA ILE A 633 -5.63 14.39 12.61
C ILE A 633 -4.99 14.65 11.26
N SER A 634 -5.68 15.40 10.41
CA SER A 634 -5.12 15.96 9.18
C SER A 634 -5.57 17.39 9.00
N ILE A 635 -4.73 18.20 8.37
CA ILE A 635 -5.14 19.49 7.83
C ILE A 635 -5.19 19.36 6.32
N ALA A 636 -6.39 19.44 5.76
CA ALA A 636 -6.61 19.20 4.35
C ALA A 636 -7.77 20.04 3.84
N ALA A 637 -7.87 20.16 2.52
CA ALA A 637 -9.00 20.81 1.87
C ALA A 637 -10.29 19.95 1.87
N SER A 638 -10.18 18.66 2.20
CA SER A 638 -11.31 17.72 2.27
C SER A 638 -11.08 16.68 3.36
N ASN A 639 -12.12 15.96 3.76
CA ASN A 639 -11.97 14.80 4.63
C ASN A 639 -11.06 13.77 3.97
N GLN A 640 -10.12 13.24 4.74
CA GLN A 640 -9.13 12.27 4.32
C GLN A 640 -9.37 10.87 4.90
N PHE A 641 -10.37 10.73 5.78
CA PHE A 641 -10.77 9.48 6.41
C PHE A 641 -11.95 8.90 5.63
N PHE A 642 -11.67 7.96 4.74
CA PHE A 642 -12.66 7.14 4.04
C PHE A 642 -12.60 5.72 4.62
N ASP A 643 -13.75 5.19 5.02
CA ASP A 643 -13.90 3.79 5.45
C ASP A 643 -14.25 2.88 4.26
#